data_AF-A0A5J9WH76-F1
#
_entry.id   AF-A0A5J9WH76-F1
#
_cell.length_a   1.000
_cell.length_b   1.000
_cell.length_c   1.000
_cell.angle_alpha   90.00
_cell.angle_beta   90.00
_cell.angle_gamma   90.00
#
_symmetry.space_group_name_H-M   'P 1'
#
loop_
_entity.id
_entity.type
_entity.pdbx_description
1 polymer ?
#
loop_
_entity_poly.entity_id
_entity_poly.type
_entity_poly.pdbx_seq_one_letter_code
_entity_poly.pdbx_strand_id
1 'polypeptide(L)'
;MYPAGGGSASAPPPPAESTGVGAKAKQDEESGGKPVMVVLVGPPGSGKSTFAEAVLAGSAAGRPWVRVCQDTIGNNKAGTKIQCLKAAADALKEGESVFIDRCNMDREQRTDFVKLGSTLHADVHAISLELPAKVCISRAVSRTGHEGNLQGGKAALVVNRMLQKKETPLLTEGFTRIMFCNDDSDIKKAVDLYSSLGSSDSLPSGVFGQKSKGPVQVGIMKFLKKADSSSVEKSSDPKLTLSERKPEHQDAVSKEENVEAGDCSIEVKEELNEKAENRKQAKGSGSYDIGSHTLAFPSISTADFQFDLDRASDIIVESAADFLRKYNNLRLVLVDLSKKSRILSLVKDKAAKKRIDSSRFFTFVGDITQLLSKGGLQCNVIANAANWRLKPGGGGVNAAIFNAGGEALQHATKKCADTLRPGSSVVVSVPSTSPLHQQEGVTHVIHVLGPNMNPMRPDYLKNDYTKGCKILREAYNSLFENFASTVQSYMRKQNNDSVADKAAASVITPSDSKMKREGSHESERMKKHKSFQPILTSKKQHEGPGSNALNRSGTSLGSSDAPNQATEAGNKNSGAVAGKSWGSWAQALYELAMHPDKYKNSDSILEISDEFVVLKDLYPKAKKHVLVISRMNGLDSLADVKKEHLPLLRKMHSAGVKWAQKFLEEDASLVFRLGYHSVPSMRQLHLHIISQDFNSASLKNKKHWNSFTTSFFRDSVDVIVEIEQHGSTTTSSDDKVLAMELRCHRCRSAHPNIPKLKSHIANCKSPFPSYLLQKNRLLSSSTEHMDCT
;
A
#
# COMPACT_ATOMS: atom_id res chain seq x y z
N MET A 1 28.97 -50.23 73.27
CA MET A 1 29.89 -49.20 72.73
C MET A 1 29.08 -47.92 72.52
N TYR A 2 29.57 -46.78 72.99
CA TYR A 2 29.16 -45.42 72.57
C TYR A 2 30.05 -44.95 71.39
N PRO A 3 29.84 -43.77 70.77
CA PRO A 3 28.66 -42.89 70.69
C PRO A 3 27.97 -43.06 69.30
N ALA A 4 27.12 -42.20 68.70
CA ALA A 4 26.51 -40.88 69.00
C ALA A 4 25.06 -40.88 68.43
N GLY A 5 24.28 -39.80 68.16
CA GLY A 5 24.35 -38.34 68.26
C GLY A 5 23.55 -37.72 67.08
N GLY A 6 22.60 -36.78 67.22
CA GLY A 6 21.95 -36.22 68.42
C GLY A 6 20.85 -35.19 68.09
N GLY A 7 19.98 -34.92 69.09
CA GLY A 7 19.04 -33.79 69.20
C GLY A 7 17.74 -33.80 68.35
N SER A 8 16.67 -33.07 68.72
CA SER A 8 16.11 -32.74 70.06
C SER A 8 14.72 -32.07 69.89
N ALA A 9 13.88 -32.12 70.94
CA ALA A 9 12.64 -31.36 71.18
C ALA A 9 11.46 -31.57 70.19
N SER A 10 10.24 -31.99 70.56
CA SER A 10 9.35 -31.85 71.75
C SER A 10 8.42 -30.63 71.74
N ALA A 11 7.11 -30.90 71.83
CA ALA A 11 5.99 -29.96 71.98
C ALA A 11 5.02 -30.50 73.06
N PRO A 12 3.89 -29.85 73.42
CA PRO A 12 3.50 -28.42 73.36
C PRO A 12 3.18 -27.87 74.78
N PRO A 13 2.64 -26.64 74.93
CA PRO A 13 1.52 -26.40 75.88
C PRO A 13 0.46 -25.40 75.27
N PRO A 14 -0.56 -24.83 75.99
CA PRO A 14 -1.94 -24.79 75.48
C PRO A 14 -2.51 -23.37 75.21
N PRO A 15 -3.76 -23.23 74.71
CA PRO A 15 -4.48 -21.96 74.69
C PRO A 15 -5.37 -21.77 75.93
N ALA A 16 -5.47 -20.53 76.41
CA ALA A 16 -6.42 -20.11 77.43
C ALA A 16 -7.20 -18.86 76.99
N GLU A 17 -8.43 -18.77 77.50
CA GLU A 17 -9.39 -17.65 77.45
C GLU A 17 -8.82 -16.31 77.99
N SER A 18 -9.41 -15.12 77.83
CA SER A 18 -10.54 -14.58 77.05
C SER A 18 -10.42 -13.04 77.06
N THR A 19 -10.87 -12.31 76.04
CA THR A 19 -12.03 -11.38 76.03
C THR A 19 -11.66 -10.19 75.10
N GLY A 20 -12.63 -9.51 74.46
CA GLY A 20 -12.28 -8.31 73.67
C GLY A 20 -13.23 -7.88 72.54
N VAL A 21 -14.46 -7.52 72.89
CA VAL A 21 -15.30 -6.50 72.23
C VAL A 21 -15.17 -6.32 70.70
N GLY A 22 -16.13 -6.91 69.96
CA GLY A 22 -16.99 -6.18 69.02
C GLY A 22 -16.36 -5.35 67.89
N ALA A 23 -16.20 -5.98 66.72
CA ALA A 23 -16.43 -5.33 65.44
C ALA A 23 -17.46 -6.14 64.66
N LYS A 24 -18.62 -5.54 64.35
CA LYS A 24 -19.60 -6.16 63.44
C LYS A 24 -18.92 -6.39 62.10
N ALA A 25 -18.75 -7.65 61.71
CA ALA A 25 -18.55 -7.97 60.31
C ALA A 25 -19.80 -7.49 59.57
N LYS A 26 -19.66 -6.39 58.83
CA LYS A 26 -20.60 -6.06 57.77
C LYS A 26 -20.52 -7.21 56.77
N GLN A 27 -21.53 -8.07 56.80
CA GLN A 27 -22.07 -8.55 55.55
C GLN A 27 -22.64 -7.32 54.87
N ASP A 28 -21.83 -6.67 54.04
CA ASP A 28 -22.38 -5.74 53.06
C ASP A 28 -23.21 -6.62 52.11
N GLU A 29 -24.53 -6.52 52.25
CA GLU A 29 -25.46 -7.09 51.28
C GLU A 29 -25.17 -6.46 49.93
N GLU A 30 -24.41 -7.16 49.09
CA GLU A 30 -24.05 -6.76 47.74
C GLU A 30 -25.29 -6.89 46.82
N SER A 31 -26.29 -6.06 47.10
CA SER A 31 -27.51 -5.86 46.29
C SER A 31 -27.24 -5.02 45.02
N GLY A 32 -25.96 -4.76 44.73
CA GLY A 32 -25.48 -4.19 43.47
C GLY A 32 -25.62 -5.21 42.34
N GLY A 33 -26.68 -5.08 41.56
CA GLY A 33 -26.88 -5.91 40.39
C GLY A 33 -25.73 -5.83 39.39
N LYS A 34 -25.45 -6.98 38.76
CA LYS A 34 -24.29 -7.14 37.87
C LYS A 34 -24.32 -6.09 36.73
N PRO A 35 -23.23 -5.33 36.52
CA PRO A 35 -23.17 -4.35 35.43
C PRO A 35 -23.14 -5.07 34.08
N VAL A 36 -23.77 -4.46 33.07
CA VAL A 36 -23.91 -5.04 31.73
C VAL A 36 -23.06 -4.24 30.75
N MET A 37 -22.18 -4.92 29.99
CA MET A 37 -21.46 -4.31 28.88
C MET A 37 -22.00 -4.81 27.55
N VAL A 38 -22.46 -3.89 26.72
CA VAL A 38 -23.09 -4.18 25.43
C VAL A 38 -22.21 -3.74 24.27
N VAL A 39 -21.71 -4.70 23.50
CA VAL A 39 -20.87 -4.46 22.32
C VAL A 39 -21.75 -4.28 21.08
N LEU A 40 -21.79 -3.06 20.53
CA LEU A 40 -22.59 -2.76 19.35
C LEU A 40 -21.83 -3.13 18.07
N VAL A 41 -22.37 -4.08 17.31
CA VAL A 41 -21.77 -4.64 16.09
C VAL A 41 -22.58 -4.21 14.87
N GLY A 42 -21.94 -3.55 13.90
CA GLY A 42 -22.59 -3.15 12.64
C GLY A 42 -21.90 -1.97 11.94
N PRO A 43 -22.06 -1.84 10.61
CA PRO A 43 -21.39 -0.80 9.82
C PRO A 43 -21.91 0.61 10.15
N PRO A 44 -21.27 1.69 9.65
CA PRO A 44 -21.84 3.04 9.67
C PRO A 44 -23.26 3.06 9.06
N GLY A 45 -24.14 3.89 9.61
CA GLY A 45 -25.55 3.96 9.20
C GLY A 45 -26.46 2.83 9.71
N SER A 46 -25.93 1.78 10.36
CA SER A 46 -26.73 0.69 10.96
C SER A 46 -27.52 1.07 12.23
N GLY A 47 -27.40 2.30 12.73
CA GLY A 47 -28.19 2.76 13.88
C GLY A 47 -27.59 2.59 15.28
N LYS A 48 -26.36 2.05 15.43
CA LYS A 48 -25.69 1.85 16.73
C LYS A 48 -25.80 3.03 17.71
N SER A 49 -25.39 4.22 17.28
CA SER A 49 -25.40 5.43 18.10
C SER A 49 -26.84 5.78 18.48
N THR A 50 -27.76 5.75 17.53
CA THR A 50 -29.21 5.96 17.75
C THR A 50 -29.79 4.96 18.74
N PHE A 51 -29.36 3.70 18.71
CA PHE A 51 -29.75 2.66 19.65
C PHE A 51 -29.26 2.97 21.07
N ALA A 52 -27.98 3.34 21.23
CA ALA A 52 -27.42 3.70 22.52
C ALA A 52 -28.13 4.95 23.11
N GLU A 53 -28.24 6.03 22.35
CA GLU A 53 -28.92 7.26 22.80
C GLU A 53 -30.39 6.99 23.18
N ALA A 54 -31.10 6.12 22.45
CA ALA A 54 -32.49 5.79 22.76
C ALA A 54 -32.63 4.98 24.07
N VAL A 55 -31.66 4.12 24.40
CA VAL A 55 -31.64 3.43 25.70
C VAL A 55 -31.26 4.39 26.84
N LEU A 56 -30.25 5.24 26.63
CA LEU A 56 -29.85 6.25 27.62
C LEU A 56 -31.00 7.22 27.95
N ALA A 57 -31.72 7.70 26.93
CA ALA A 57 -32.87 8.58 27.11
C ALA A 57 -34.13 7.86 27.62
N GLY A 58 -34.23 6.54 27.40
CA GLY A 58 -35.39 5.72 27.74
C GLY A 58 -35.30 4.94 29.06
N SER A 59 -34.18 5.03 29.80
CA SER A 59 -33.92 4.25 31.02
C SER A 59 -34.79 4.68 32.21
N ALA A 60 -36.09 4.36 32.16
CA ALA A 60 -37.04 4.59 33.24
C ALA A 60 -36.86 3.59 34.41
N ALA A 61 -36.18 2.46 34.16
CA ALA A 61 -35.98 1.38 35.14
C ALA A 61 -34.80 1.62 36.12
N GLY A 62 -34.10 2.77 36.01
CA GLY A 62 -33.10 3.20 36.99
C GLY A 62 -31.70 2.60 36.84
N ARG A 63 -31.43 1.76 35.83
CA ARG A 63 -30.07 1.31 35.52
C ARG A 63 -29.26 2.46 34.90
N PRO A 64 -28.09 2.82 35.45
CA PRO A 64 -27.19 3.80 34.85
C PRO A 64 -26.53 3.24 33.60
N TRP A 65 -26.56 4.00 32.51
CA TRP A 65 -26.01 3.63 31.21
C TRP A 65 -25.06 4.69 30.66
N VAL A 66 -23.85 4.28 30.25
CA VAL A 66 -22.86 5.15 29.59
C VAL A 66 -22.55 4.68 28.18
N ARG A 67 -22.50 5.62 27.23
CA ARG A 67 -22.09 5.38 25.83
C ARG A 67 -20.61 5.70 25.63
N VAL A 68 -19.80 4.66 25.42
CA VAL A 68 -18.38 4.78 25.05
C VAL A 68 -18.25 4.73 23.52
N CYS A 69 -18.19 5.90 22.90
CA CYS A 69 -18.02 6.03 21.44
C CYS A 69 -16.59 6.44 21.06
N GLN A 70 -15.94 5.69 20.16
CA GLN A 70 -14.59 6.05 19.71
C GLN A 70 -14.56 7.40 18.97
N ASP A 71 -15.65 7.79 18.30
CA ASP A 71 -15.69 9.01 17.48
C ASP A 71 -15.72 10.30 18.33
N THR A 72 -16.04 10.23 19.63
CA THR A 72 -16.15 11.40 20.54
C THR A 72 -15.20 11.39 21.73
N ILE A 73 -14.68 10.23 22.15
CA ILE A 73 -13.91 10.06 23.41
C ILE A 73 -12.64 10.94 23.54
N GLY A 74 -12.12 11.50 22.46
CA GLY A 74 -11.00 12.45 22.45
C GLY A 74 -11.44 13.91 22.62
N ASN A 75 -12.27 14.23 23.62
CA ASN A 75 -12.89 15.55 23.81
C ASN A 75 -13.71 16.02 22.59
N ASN A 76 -14.78 15.29 22.27
CA ASN A 76 -15.62 15.47 21.07
C ASN A 76 -14.85 15.29 19.75
N LYS A 77 -13.81 14.45 19.76
CA LYS A 77 -13.02 14.05 18.59
C LYS A 77 -12.71 12.55 18.65
N ALA A 78 -12.36 11.98 17.50
CA ALA A 78 -12.03 10.56 17.41
C ALA A 78 -10.80 10.21 18.26
N GLY A 79 -10.97 9.28 19.19
CA GLY A 79 -9.92 8.74 20.05
C GLY A 79 -9.44 7.34 19.64
N THR A 80 -8.92 6.58 20.61
CA THR A 80 -8.28 5.26 20.40
C THR A 80 -9.04 4.12 21.07
N LYS A 81 -8.77 2.86 20.64
CA LYS A 81 -9.30 1.65 21.32
C LYS A 81 -8.91 1.61 22.80
N ILE A 82 -7.69 2.05 23.14
CA ILE A 82 -7.17 2.06 24.51
C ILE A 82 -7.97 3.03 25.39
N GLN A 83 -8.28 4.24 24.89
CA GLN A 83 -9.16 5.17 25.60
C GLN A 83 -10.57 4.58 25.81
N CYS A 84 -11.12 3.88 24.79
CA CYS A 84 -12.43 3.23 24.93
C CYS A 84 -12.42 2.12 25.99
N LEU A 85 -11.36 1.31 26.03
CA LEU A 85 -11.18 0.28 27.06
C LEU A 85 -11.02 0.89 28.45
N LYS A 86 -10.28 2.00 28.59
CA LYS A 86 -10.15 2.72 29.86
C LYS A 86 -11.49 3.28 30.33
N ALA A 87 -12.20 4.04 29.49
CA ALA A 87 -13.50 4.63 29.87
C ALA A 87 -14.55 3.56 30.21
N ALA A 88 -14.60 2.47 29.45
CA ALA A 88 -15.47 1.34 29.80
C ALA A 88 -15.07 0.67 31.12
N ALA A 89 -13.76 0.52 31.39
CA ALA A 89 -13.27 -0.07 32.63
C ALA A 89 -13.51 0.82 33.85
N ASP A 90 -13.49 2.13 33.69
CA ASP A 90 -13.73 3.09 34.77
C ASP A 90 -15.24 3.14 35.09
N ALA A 91 -16.11 3.33 34.09
CA ALA A 91 -17.57 3.31 34.26
C ALA A 91 -18.09 1.97 34.86
N LEU A 92 -17.56 0.82 34.42
CA LEU A 92 -17.94 -0.49 34.99
C LEU A 92 -17.54 -0.64 36.47
N LYS A 93 -16.48 0.03 36.94
CA LYS A 93 -16.09 0.04 38.37
C LYS A 93 -16.93 1.02 39.19
N GLU A 94 -17.46 2.06 38.56
CA GLU A 94 -18.40 3.02 39.14
C GLU A 94 -19.83 2.44 39.21
N GLY A 95 -20.03 1.19 38.78
CA GLY A 95 -21.31 0.46 38.81
C GLY A 95 -22.20 0.68 37.58
N GLU A 96 -21.71 1.42 36.59
CA GLU A 96 -22.48 1.77 35.40
C GLU A 96 -22.46 0.66 34.34
N SER A 97 -23.56 0.51 33.60
CA SER A 97 -23.65 -0.38 32.45
C SER A 97 -23.24 0.35 31.17
N VAL A 98 -22.53 -0.30 30.24
CA VAL A 98 -21.76 0.39 29.20
C VAL A 98 -22.09 -0.08 27.78
N PHE A 99 -22.36 0.86 26.86
CA PHE A 99 -22.44 0.62 25.42
C PHE A 99 -21.12 0.93 24.71
N ILE A 100 -20.56 -0.05 23.99
CA ILE A 100 -19.34 0.12 23.17
C ILE A 100 -19.72 0.43 21.71
N ASP A 101 -19.80 1.72 21.37
CA ASP A 101 -20.13 2.20 20.02
C ASP A 101 -18.87 2.37 19.15
N ARG A 102 -18.40 1.26 18.58
CA ARG A 102 -17.13 1.19 17.82
C ARG A 102 -17.21 0.38 16.52
N CYS A 103 -18.42 0.13 16.00
CA CYS A 103 -18.73 -0.78 14.88
C CYS A 103 -18.38 -2.27 15.08
N ASN A 104 -17.27 -2.60 15.75
CA ASN A 104 -16.93 -3.93 16.26
C ASN A 104 -17.07 -5.08 15.24
N MET A 105 -16.63 -4.82 14.01
CA MET A 105 -16.97 -5.62 12.83
C MET A 105 -16.34 -7.02 12.83
N ASP A 106 -15.14 -7.17 13.39
CA ASP A 106 -14.39 -8.43 13.45
C ASP A 106 -14.11 -8.86 14.90
N ARG A 107 -13.74 -10.13 15.09
CA ARG A 107 -13.46 -10.72 16.41
C ARG A 107 -12.27 -10.06 17.11
N GLU A 108 -11.26 -9.61 16.38
CA GLU A 108 -10.07 -8.94 16.92
C GLU A 108 -10.44 -7.58 17.57
N GLN A 109 -11.36 -6.84 16.95
CA GLN A 109 -11.93 -5.61 17.54
C GLN A 109 -12.66 -5.89 18.86
N ARG A 110 -13.46 -6.97 18.92
CA ARG A 110 -14.29 -7.36 20.08
C ARG A 110 -13.49 -7.96 21.24
N THR A 111 -12.44 -8.72 20.94
CA THR A 111 -11.71 -9.58 21.90
C THR A 111 -11.36 -8.87 23.22
N ASP A 112 -10.83 -7.65 23.16
CA ASP A 112 -10.37 -6.96 24.39
C ASP A 112 -11.52 -6.41 25.24
N PHE A 113 -12.66 -6.07 24.63
CA PHE A 113 -13.87 -5.70 25.38
C PHE A 113 -14.49 -6.92 26.05
N VAL A 114 -14.54 -8.07 25.37
CA VAL A 114 -15.07 -9.30 25.99
C VAL A 114 -14.20 -9.74 27.17
N LYS A 115 -12.87 -9.71 27.02
CA LYS A 115 -11.93 -9.93 28.13
C LYS A 115 -12.18 -8.95 29.28
N LEU A 116 -12.32 -7.65 29.00
CA LEU A 116 -12.55 -6.63 30.02
C LEU A 116 -13.80 -6.95 30.86
N GLY A 117 -14.89 -7.36 30.22
CA GLY A 117 -16.12 -7.73 30.92
C GLY A 117 -15.96 -8.97 31.79
N SER A 118 -15.24 -9.99 31.29
CA SER A 118 -14.88 -11.15 32.12
C SER A 118 -14.00 -10.78 33.31
N THR A 119 -13.06 -9.84 33.16
CA THR A 119 -12.16 -9.37 34.22
C THR A 119 -12.86 -8.51 35.28
N LEU A 120 -13.87 -7.73 34.90
CA LEU A 120 -14.67 -6.88 35.80
C LEU A 120 -16.01 -7.53 36.21
N HIS A 121 -16.15 -8.84 36.00
CA HIS A 121 -17.36 -9.60 36.33
C HIS A 121 -18.67 -8.99 35.78
N ALA A 122 -18.62 -8.32 34.62
CA ALA A 122 -19.77 -7.76 33.93
C ALA A 122 -20.39 -8.76 32.94
N ASP A 123 -21.71 -8.74 32.75
CA ASP A 123 -22.34 -9.54 31.70
C ASP A 123 -22.12 -8.92 30.31
N VAL A 124 -21.53 -9.70 29.40
CA VAL A 124 -21.10 -9.19 28.09
C VAL A 124 -22.11 -9.57 27.01
N HIS A 125 -22.87 -8.59 26.57
CA HIS A 125 -23.88 -8.73 25.51
C HIS A 125 -23.34 -8.23 24.17
N ALA A 126 -23.87 -8.75 23.06
CA ALA A 126 -23.67 -8.19 21.72
C ALA A 126 -24.99 -7.88 21.03
N ILE A 127 -25.08 -6.70 20.41
CA ILE A 127 -26.18 -6.32 19.52
C ILE A 127 -25.63 -6.25 18.10
N SER A 128 -26.01 -7.22 17.25
CA SER A 128 -25.62 -7.24 15.84
C SER A 128 -26.70 -6.61 14.97
N LEU A 129 -26.41 -5.42 14.46
CA LEU A 129 -27.28 -4.69 13.54
C LEU A 129 -27.00 -5.20 12.12
N GLU A 130 -27.90 -6.04 11.61
CA GLU A 130 -27.84 -6.79 10.33
C GLU A 130 -28.64 -6.10 9.20
N LEU A 131 -29.01 -4.82 9.36
CA LEU A 131 -29.75 -4.04 8.35
C LEU A 131 -29.13 -4.16 6.94
N PRO A 132 -29.95 -4.24 5.87
CA PRO A 132 -29.46 -4.33 4.50
C PRO A 132 -28.47 -3.20 4.15
N ALA A 133 -27.42 -3.55 3.39
CA ALA A 133 -26.35 -2.61 3.04
C ALA A 133 -26.88 -1.31 2.39
N LYS A 134 -27.90 -1.40 1.52
CA LYS A 134 -28.56 -0.24 0.90
C LYS A 134 -29.14 0.73 1.95
N VAL A 135 -29.76 0.22 3.01
CA VAL A 135 -30.33 1.02 4.11
C VAL A 135 -29.22 1.69 4.92
N CYS A 136 -28.17 0.94 5.27
CA CYS A 136 -27.01 1.50 5.97
C CYS A 136 -26.33 2.61 5.16
N ILE A 137 -26.16 2.41 3.85
CA ILE A 137 -25.57 3.41 2.95
C ILE A 137 -26.48 4.64 2.84
N SER A 138 -27.78 4.46 2.60
CA SER A 138 -28.75 5.56 2.53
C SER A 138 -28.70 6.42 3.81
N ARG A 139 -28.78 5.79 4.98
CA ARG A 139 -28.68 6.44 6.29
C ARG A 139 -27.33 7.13 6.52
N ALA A 140 -26.22 6.55 6.05
CA ALA A 140 -24.89 7.16 6.19
C ALA A 140 -24.67 8.32 5.21
N VAL A 141 -25.31 8.31 4.04
CA VAL A 141 -25.26 9.41 3.07
C VAL A 141 -26.13 10.59 3.50
N SER A 142 -27.32 10.33 4.05
CA SER A 142 -28.31 11.35 4.43
C SER A 142 -28.05 12.02 5.79
N ARG A 143 -27.08 11.54 6.57
CA ARG A 143 -26.75 12.10 7.89
C ARG A 143 -25.99 13.41 7.79
N THR A 144 -26.59 14.48 8.30
CA THR A 144 -25.90 15.73 8.65
C THR A 144 -25.36 15.62 10.08
N GLY A 145 -24.13 16.10 10.33
CA GLY A 145 -23.61 16.33 11.69
C GLY A 145 -23.19 15.11 12.54
N HIS A 146 -23.13 13.89 12.00
CA HIS A 146 -22.69 12.72 12.78
C HIS A 146 -21.20 12.79 13.20
N GLU A 147 -20.93 12.46 14.46
CA GLU A 147 -19.62 12.49 15.15
C GLU A 147 -18.44 11.97 14.30
N GLY A 148 -18.56 10.76 13.73
CA GLY A 148 -17.56 10.16 12.84
C GLY A 148 -17.36 10.79 11.45
N ASN A 149 -17.97 11.94 11.13
CA ASN A 149 -17.78 12.74 9.90
C ASN A 149 -17.95 12.00 8.54
N LEU A 150 -18.58 10.82 8.52
CA LEU A 150 -18.84 10.08 7.29
C LEU A 150 -20.10 10.60 6.57
N GLN A 151 -19.91 11.40 5.51
CA GLN A 151 -21.00 12.01 4.73
C GLN A 151 -20.79 11.81 3.21
N GLY A 152 -21.89 11.89 2.45
CA GLY A 152 -21.87 11.86 0.97
C GLY A 152 -21.36 10.55 0.36
N GLY A 153 -20.98 10.59 -0.93
CA GLY A 153 -20.64 9.39 -1.72
C GLY A 153 -19.52 8.49 -1.17
N LYS A 154 -18.69 8.99 -0.24
CA LYS A 154 -17.68 8.18 0.47
C LYS A 154 -18.30 7.15 1.41
N ALA A 155 -19.50 7.41 1.93
CA ALA A 155 -20.20 6.51 2.84
C ALA A 155 -20.45 5.12 2.24
N ALA A 156 -20.85 5.05 0.96
CA ALA A 156 -21.08 3.79 0.25
C ALA A 156 -19.84 2.89 0.23
N LEU A 157 -18.68 3.46 -0.09
CA LEU A 157 -17.40 2.73 -0.15
C LEU A 157 -16.93 2.27 1.24
N VAL A 158 -17.14 3.08 2.28
CA VAL A 158 -16.76 2.74 3.65
C VAL A 158 -17.65 1.63 4.22
N VAL A 159 -18.97 1.74 4.06
CA VAL A 159 -19.94 0.72 4.52
C VAL A 159 -19.66 -0.62 3.82
N ASN A 160 -19.49 -0.64 2.50
CA ASN A 160 -19.19 -1.87 1.76
C ASN A 160 -17.83 -2.49 2.18
N ARG A 161 -16.79 -1.67 2.38
CA ARG A 161 -15.48 -2.14 2.87
C ARG A 161 -15.55 -2.73 4.27
N MET A 162 -16.34 -2.14 5.17
CA MET A 162 -16.52 -2.65 6.53
C MET A 162 -17.35 -3.93 6.54
N LEU A 163 -18.40 -4.03 5.71
CA LEU A 163 -19.21 -5.24 5.56
C LEU A 163 -18.40 -6.44 5.05
N GLN A 164 -17.43 -6.23 4.15
CA GLN A 164 -16.49 -7.29 3.73
C GLN A 164 -15.63 -7.88 4.87
N LYS A 165 -15.53 -7.18 6.01
CA LYS A 165 -14.84 -7.63 7.22
C LYS A 165 -15.79 -8.03 8.35
N LYS A 166 -17.11 -8.10 8.11
CA LYS A 166 -18.08 -8.44 9.16
C LYS A 166 -17.96 -9.92 9.52
N GLU A 167 -17.50 -10.20 10.73
CA GLU A 167 -17.56 -11.51 11.37
C GLU A 167 -18.72 -11.54 12.36
N THR A 168 -19.66 -12.46 12.15
CA THR A 168 -20.79 -12.74 13.05
C THR A 168 -20.30 -12.96 14.49
N PRO A 169 -20.85 -12.27 15.51
CA PRO A 169 -20.50 -12.55 16.90
C PRO A 169 -20.95 -13.96 17.30
N LEU A 170 -20.12 -14.66 18.08
CA LEU A 170 -20.38 -16.02 18.57
C LEU A 170 -20.26 -16.10 20.10
N LEU A 171 -21.08 -16.93 20.76
CA LEU A 171 -20.98 -17.15 22.21
C LEU A 171 -19.57 -17.63 22.63
N THR A 172 -18.89 -18.39 21.77
CA THR A 172 -17.49 -18.82 21.93
C THR A 172 -16.45 -17.69 21.97
N GLU A 173 -16.85 -16.43 21.76
CA GLU A 173 -16.00 -15.27 22.01
C GLU A 173 -15.98 -14.86 23.49
N GLY A 174 -16.97 -15.28 24.28
CA GLY A 174 -17.21 -14.89 25.67
C GLY A 174 -18.45 -14.01 25.88
N PHE A 175 -19.33 -13.89 24.88
CA PHE A 175 -20.63 -13.23 25.05
C PHE A 175 -21.61 -14.14 25.80
N THR A 176 -22.29 -13.62 26.81
CA THR A 176 -23.40 -14.31 27.50
C THR A 176 -24.67 -14.28 26.64
N ARG A 177 -24.94 -13.13 26.00
CA ARG A 177 -26.13 -12.90 25.16
C ARG A 177 -25.76 -12.25 23.83
N ILE A 178 -26.35 -12.72 22.73
CA ILE A 178 -26.23 -12.11 21.40
C ILE A 178 -27.63 -11.89 20.83
N MET A 179 -27.93 -10.67 20.39
CA MET A 179 -29.19 -10.35 19.73
C MET A 179 -28.93 -9.77 18.34
N PHE A 180 -29.54 -10.39 17.33
CA PHE A 180 -29.49 -9.97 15.94
C PHE A 180 -30.72 -9.12 15.61
N CYS A 181 -30.51 -7.90 15.10
CA CYS A 181 -31.57 -7.00 14.66
C CYS A 181 -31.46 -6.78 13.15
N ASN A 182 -32.46 -7.21 12.40
CA ASN A 182 -32.41 -7.28 10.94
C ASN A 182 -33.12 -6.09 10.27
N ASP A 183 -34.04 -5.45 11.01
CA ASP A 183 -34.89 -4.35 10.59
C ASP A 183 -35.19 -3.43 11.79
N ASP A 184 -35.86 -2.29 11.56
CA ASP A 184 -36.10 -1.30 12.61
C ASP A 184 -37.10 -1.78 13.68
N SER A 185 -37.92 -2.81 13.40
CA SER A 185 -38.79 -3.40 14.42
C SER A 185 -37.99 -4.22 15.41
N ASP A 186 -37.04 -5.02 14.94
CA ASP A 186 -36.08 -5.71 15.81
C ASP A 186 -35.27 -4.71 16.66
N ILE A 187 -34.84 -3.58 16.07
CA ILE A 187 -34.11 -2.52 16.78
C ILE A 187 -34.99 -1.87 17.85
N LYS A 188 -36.27 -1.57 17.55
CA LYS A 188 -37.18 -0.98 18.54
C LYS A 188 -37.39 -1.94 19.72
N LYS A 189 -37.72 -3.21 19.48
CA LYS A 189 -37.85 -4.23 20.54
C LYS A 189 -36.59 -4.36 21.39
N ALA A 190 -35.42 -4.21 20.75
CA ALA A 190 -34.14 -4.22 21.43
C ALA A 190 -33.91 -2.97 22.30
N VAL A 191 -34.34 -1.78 21.86
CA VAL A 191 -34.31 -0.56 22.68
C VAL A 191 -35.25 -0.74 23.87
N ASP A 192 -36.51 -1.09 23.61
CA ASP A 192 -37.54 -1.27 24.65
C ASP A 192 -37.05 -2.24 25.76
N LEU A 193 -36.44 -3.38 25.38
CA LEU A 193 -35.90 -4.38 26.30
C LEU A 193 -34.72 -3.89 27.17
N TYR A 194 -33.83 -3.04 26.63
CA TYR A 194 -32.67 -2.54 27.37
C TYR A 194 -32.99 -1.27 28.17
N SER A 195 -33.98 -0.49 27.73
CA SER A 195 -34.54 0.66 28.45
C SER A 195 -35.35 0.24 29.68
N SER A 196 -36.01 -0.93 29.63
CA SER A 196 -36.76 -1.49 30.76
C SER A 196 -35.90 -2.28 31.76
N LEU A 197 -34.57 -2.35 31.56
CA LEU A 197 -33.69 -3.18 32.38
C LEU A 197 -33.30 -2.44 33.67
N GLY A 198 -33.82 -2.88 34.82
CA GLY A 198 -33.47 -2.35 36.13
C GLY A 198 -32.05 -2.73 36.57
N SER A 199 -31.55 -2.07 37.61
CA SER A 199 -30.17 -2.22 38.09
C SER A 199 -29.81 -3.65 38.52
N SER A 200 -30.78 -4.43 38.98
CA SER A 200 -30.61 -5.84 39.39
C SER A 200 -31.14 -6.86 38.39
N ASP A 201 -31.73 -6.42 37.28
CA ASP A 201 -32.27 -7.32 36.26
C ASP A 201 -31.16 -7.95 35.42
N SER A 202 -31.32 -9.23 35.10
CA SER A 202 -30.45 -9.95 34.16
C SER A 202 -31.28 -10.46 32.96
N LEU A 203 -30.65 -10.52 31.78
CA LEU A 203 -31.28 -11.03 30.57
C LEU A 203 -30.84 -12.48 30.31
N PRO A 204 -31.71 -13.34 29.75
CA PRO A 204 -31.35 -14.73 29.49
C PRO A 204 -30.20 -14.82 28.49
N SER A 205 -29.24 -15.70 28.81
CA SER A 205 -28.10 -16.02 27.96
C SER A 205 -28.53 -16.76 26.69
N GLY A 206 -27.72 -16.68 25.63
CA GLY A 206 -27.97 -17.35 24.35
C GLY A 206 -28.01 -16.43 23.13
N VAL A 207 -28.56 -16.93 22.02
CA VAL A 207 -28.65 -16.22 20.74
C VAL A 207 -30.11 -15.96 20.38
N PHE A 208 -30.44 -14.70 20.04
CA PHE A 208 -31.78 -14.20 19.81
C PHE A 208 -31.86 -13.44 18.48
N GLY A 209 -33.01 -13.50 17.78
CA GLY A 209 -33.24 -12.78 16.52
C GLY A 209 -32.47 -13.29 15.29
N GLN A 210 -31.73 -14.39 15.42
CA GLN A 210 -30.94 -14.96 14.32
C GLN A 210 -31.85 -15.64 13.29
N LYS A 211 -32.03 -15.01 12.12
CA LYS A 211 -32.74 -15.63 10.99
C LYS A 211 -31.91 -16.80 10.45
N SER A 212 -32.52 -17.98 10.31
CA SER A 212 -31.85 -19.18 9.82
C SER A 212 -31.37 -18.98 8.38
N LYS A 213 -30.08 -19.21 8.14
CA LYS A 213 -29.57 -19.33 6.77
C LYS A 213 -30.06 -20.68 6.24
N GLY A 214 -30.98 -20.65 5.28
CA GLY A 214 -31.39 -21.84 4.52
C GLY A 214 -30.21 -22.52 3.83
N PRO A 215 -30.38 -23.78 3.38
CA PRO A 215 -29.29 -24.58 2.84
C PRO A 215 -28.63 -23.90 1.64
N VAL A 216 -27.30 -23.85 1.66
CA VAL A 216 -26.48 -23.26 0.58
C VAL A 216 -26.54 -24.18 -0.64
N GLN A 217 -27.43 -23.87 -1.58
CA GLN A 217 -27.55 -24.62 -2.82
C GLN A 217 -26.32 -24.39 -3.71
N VAL A 218 -25.66 -25.49 -4.07
CA VAL A 218 -24.54 -25.49 -5.01
C VAL A 218 -25.09 -25.52 -6.43
N GLY A 219 -24.75 -24.49 -7.22
CA GLY A 219 -24.88 -24.51 -8.68
C GLY A 219 -26.22 -24.01 -9.24
N ILE A 220 -26.14 -22.97 -10.09
CA ILE A 220 -26.47 -23.08 -11.52
C ILE A 220 -25.76 -21.93 -12.25
N MET A 221 -24.82 -22.29 -13.13
CA MET A 221 -24.51 -21.48 -14.31
C MET A 221 -25.48 -21.92 -15.42
N LYS A 222 -26.51 -21.13 -15.71
CA LYS A 222 -27.26 -21.15 -16.98
C LYS A 222 -28.20 -19.95 -17.03
N PHE A 223 -28.37 -19.38 -18.23
CA PHE A 223 -28.91 -18.03 -18.50
C PHE A 223 -28.00 -16.95 -17.86
N LEU A 224 -27.23 -16.15 -18.63
CA LEU A 224 -27.49 -15.61 -19.96
C LEU A 224 -26.27 -15.77 -20.91
N LYS A 225 -26.54 -15.99 -22.20
CA LYS A 225 -25.56 -15.96 -23.30
C LYS A 225 -26.25 -15.34 -24.52
N LYS A 226 -25.59 -14.36 -25.17
CA LYS A 226 -26.06 -13.59 -26.36
C LYS A 226 -27.28 -12.68 -26.10
N ALA A 227 -27.49 -11.57 -26.81
CA ALA A 227 -26.64 -10.85 -27.79
C ALA A 227 -26.97 -9.33 -27.80
N ASP A 228 -26.19 -8.55 -28.55
CA ASP A 228 -26.41 -7.12 -28.80
C ASP A 228 -27.56 -6.80 -29.78
N SER A 229 -28.14 -5.62 -29.55
CA SER A 229 -28.61 -4.61 -30.54
C SER A 229 -29.89 -4.81 -31.39
N SER A 230 -30.57 -3.68 -31.62
CA SER A 230 -31.69 -3.40 -32.55
C SER A 230 -33.07 -4.02 -32.21
N SER A 231 -34.23 -3.38 -32.45
CA SER A 231 -34.56 -1.98 -32.81
C SER A 231 -36.10 -1.77 -32.83
N VAL A 232 -36.55 -0.51 -32.62
CA VAL A 232 -37.75 0.10 -33.27
C VAL A 232 -39.20 -0.34 -32.88
N GLU A 233 -39.94 0.68 -32.39
CA GLU A 233 -41.39 1.00 -32.55
C GLU A 233 -42.59 0.21 -31.95
N LYS A 234 -43.48 1.05 -31.37
CA LYS A 234 -44.97 1.13 -31.47
C LYS A 234 -45.92 0.12 -30.78
N SER A 235 -46.86 0.71 -30.01
CA SER A 235 -48.29 0.39 -29.85
C SER A 235 -48.71 -1.05 -29.47
N SER A 236 -49.54 -1.30 -28.46
CA SER A 236 -50.90 -0.74 -28.28
C SER A 236 -51.57 -1.34 -27.02
N ASP A 237 -52.36 -0.55 -26.28
CA ASP A 237 -53.37 -1.07 -25.34
C ASP A 237 -54.67 -1.42 -26.09
N PRO A 238 -55.48 -2.37 -25.58
CA PRO A 238 -56.75 -1.97 -24.94
C PRO A 238 -57.01 -2.73 -23.60
N LYS A 239 -57.47 -2.11 -22.49
CA LYS A 239 -58.73 -1.37 -22.20
C LYS A 239 -59.79 -2.25 -21.49
N LEU A 240 -60.33 -1.77 -20.37
CA LEU A 240 -61.70 -1.93 -19.78
C LEU A 240 -61.64 -1.48 -18.29
N THR A 241 -61.89 -0.20 -17.93
CA THR A 241 -63.18 0.41 -17.49
C THR A 241 -63.75 -0.16 -16.17
N LEU A 242 -64.02 0.64 -15.12
CA LEU A 242 -65.10 1.65 -14.98
C LEU A 242 -64.66 2.75 -13.95
N SER A 243 -64.72 4.07 -14.20
CA SER A 243 -65.89 4.99 -14.20
C SER A 243 -66.41 5.31 -12.77
N GLU A 244 -66.68 6.54 -12.30
CA GLU A 244 -66.64 7.93 -12.81
C GLU A 244 -66.24 8.88 -11.63
N ARG A 245 -66.29 10.23 -11.64
CA ARG A 245 -66.69 11.31 -12.59
C ARG A 245 -65.87 12.59 -12.29
N LYS A 246 -66.12 13.70 -13.01
CA LYS A 246 -65.67 15.08 -12.74
C LYS A 246 -66.81 16.06 -13.13
N PRO A 247 -66.73 17.36 -12.79
CA PRO A 247 -66.55 18.35 -13.87
C PRO A 247 -65.54 19.47 -13.55
N GLU A 248 -65.29 20.34 -14.53
CA GLU A 248 -64.16 21.28 -14.59
C GLU A 248 -64.59 22.76 -14.75
N HIS A 249 -63.61 23.63 -15.06
CA HIS A 249 -63.67 25.08 -15.35
C HIS A 249 -63.73 26.02 -14.12
N GLN A 250 -63.20 27.26 -14.14
CA GLN A 250 -62.73 28.09 -15.28
C GLN A 250 -61.65 29.15 -14.89
N ASP A 251 -60.79 29.51 -15.85
CA ASP A 251 -60.13 30.79 -16.20
C ASP A 251 -59.74 31.89 -15.17
N ALA A 252 -58.42 32.10 -15.05
CA ALA A 252 -57.58 33.29 -15.32
C ALA A 252 -58.05 34.79 -15.16
N VAL A 253 -57.03 35.66 -14.91
CA VAL A 253 -56.85 37.10 -15.31
C VAL A 253 -56.89 38.22 -14.22
N SER A 254 -55.69 38.49 -13.63
CA SER A 254 -54.97 39.80 -13.50
C SER A 254 -55.37 40.98 -12.57
N LYS A 255 -54.31 41.79 -12.25
CA LYS A 255 -54.21 43.18 -11.72
C LYS A 255 -54.15 43.37 -10.19
N GLU A 256 -53.07 43.96 -9.64
CA GLU A 256 -52.63 45.39 -9.63
C GLU A 256 -53.59 46.25 -8.76
N GLU A 257 -53.17 47.08 -7.79
CA GLU A 257 -51.85 47.57 -7.33
C GLU A 257 -51.99 48.30 -5.95
N ASN A 258 -50.89 48.83 -5.37
CA ASN A 258 -50.84 49.97 -4.42
C ASN A 258 -51.29 49.74 -2.93
N VAL A 259 -50.74 50.38 -1.87
CA VAL A 259 -49.64 51.39 -1.75
C VAL A 259 -49.15 51.52 -0.28
N GLU A 260 -47.87 51.90 -0.08
CA GLU A 260 -47.25 52.61 1.10
C GLU A 260 -47.41 52.09 2.55
N ALA A 261 -46.62 52.51 3.54
CA ALA A 261 -45.19 52.93 3.61
C ALA A 261 -44.76 52.98 5.10
N GLY A 262 -43.46 52.94 5.37
CA GLY A 262 -42.90 52.93 6.73
C GLY A 262 -41.39 53.20 6.75
N ASP A 263 -41.02 54.41 6.36
CA ASP A 263 -39.67 55.01 6.38
C ASP A 263 -39.11 55.11 7.83
N CYS A 264 -37.83 55.34 8.17
CA CYS A 264 -36.62 55.84 7.49
C CYS A 264 -35.39 55.30 8.29
N SER A 265 -34.30 54.80 7.68
CA SER A 265 -33.01 55.48 7.35
C SER A 265 -32.22 56.02 8.59
N ILE A 266 -30.88 56.13 8.65
CA ILE A 266 -29.87 56.58 7.67
C ILE A 266 -28.49 55.92 7.94
N GLU A 267 -27.92 55.29 6.90
CA GLU A 267 -26.55 55.42 6.30
C GLU A 267 -25.26 55.39 7.19
N VAL A 268 -24.07 54.98 6.72
CA VAL A 268 -23.28 55.54 5.59
C VAL A 268 -22.19 54.57 5.08
N LYS A 269 -22.19 54.29 3.75
CA LYS A 269 -21.08 54.09 2.78
C LYS A 269 -19.93 53.08 3.08
N GLU A 270 -19.18 52.49 2.15
CA GLU A 270 -19.16 52.30 0.68
C GLU A 270 -18.16 51.10 0.44
N GLU A 271 -18.11 50.34 -0.65
CA GLU A 271 -18.79 50.35 -1.96
C GLU A 271 -18.92 48.89 -2.49
N LEU A 272 -19.48 48.68 -3.68
CA LEU A 272 -19.44 47.43 -4.46
C LEU A 272 -19.34 47.73 -5.96
N ASN A 273 -18.16 47.50 -6.56
CA ASN A 273 -17.95 47.05 -7.95
C ASN A 273 -16.44 46.73 -8.11
N GLU A 274 -15.96 45.88 -9.01
CA GLU A 274 -16.41 45.62 -10.38
C GLU A 274 -16.52 44.12 -10.72
N LYS A 275 -17.54 43.76 -11.49
CA LYS A 275 -17.59 42.53 -12.30
C LYS A 275 -18.12 42.85 -13.70
N ALA A 276 -17.28 43.38 -14.59
CA ALA A 276 -17.64 43.49 -16.01
C ALA A 276 -16.50 43.49 -17.04
N GLU A 277 -15.21 43.60 -16.68
CA GLU A 277 -14.14 43.67 -17.69
C GLU A 277 -13.10 42.54 -17.58
N ASN A 278 -13.25 41.53 -18.44
CA ASN A 278 -12.18 40.98 -19.29
C ASN A 278 -12.69 39.83 -20.19
N ARG A 279 -13.68 40.14 -21.02
CA ARG A 279 -14.16 39.24 -22.09
C ARG A 279 -14.05 39.88 -23.47
N LYS A 280 -12.85 40.40 -23.83
CA LYS A 280 -12.42 40.76 -25.20
C LYS A 280 -10.98 41.35 -25.19
N GLN A 281 -9.95 40.51 -25.27
CA GLN A 281 -8.66 40.84 -25.92
C GLN A 281 -7.76 39.60 -26.00
N ALA A 282 -7.71 38.96 -27.18
CA ALA A 282 -6.64 38.06 -27.66
C ALA A 282 -7.04 37.44 -29.02
N LYS A 283 -7.21 38.26 -30.06
CA LYS A 283 -7.09 37.82 -31.46
C LYS A 283 -5.93 38.59 -32.07
N GLY A 284 -4.90 37.89 -32.56
CA GLY A 284 -3.80 38.51 -33.30
C GLY A 284 -2.50 38.72 -32.53
N SER A 285 -1.89 37.65 -32.00
CA SER A 285 -0.43 37.53 -31.82
C SER A 285 -0.10 36.04 -31.65
N GLY A 286 1.13 35.62 -32.00
CA GLY A 286 1.50 34.21 -32.14
C GLY A 286 1.20 33.35 -30.90
N SER A 287 0.38 32.32 -31.07
CA SER A 287 -0.09 31.42 -30.00
C SER A 287 1.02 30.49 -29.51
N TYR A 288 1.84 30.95 -28.56
CA TYR A 288 2.65 30.06 -27.72
C TYR A 288 1.72 29.23 -26.82
N ASP A 289 1.86 27.90 -26.85
CA ASP A 289 1.03 26.98 -26.05
C ASP A 289 1.37 27.06 -24.55
N ILE A 290 0.70 27.97 -23.83
CA ILE A 290 0.85 28.19 -22.39
C ILE A 290 0.58 26.92 -21.56
N GLY A 291 -0.22 25.97 -22.08
CA GLY A 291 -0.48 24.68 -21.44
C GLY A 291 0.77 23.81 -21.34
N SER A 292 1.61 23.82 -22.39
CA SER A 292 2.88 23.08 -22.44
C SER A 292 3.91 23.47 -21.38
N HIS A 293 3.79 24.67 -20.81
CA HIS A 293 4.71 25.25 -19.83
C HIS A 293 4.15 25.25 -18.38
N THR A 294 3.07 24.52 -18.10
CA THR A 294 2.40 24.52 -16.79
C THR A 294 2.49 23.17 -16.09
N LEU A 295 3.01 23.17 -14.85
CA LEU A 295 2.97 22.04 -13.92
C LEU A 295 1.85 22.24 -12.89
N ALA A 296 0.89 21.34 -12.86
CA ALA A 296 -0.02 21.19 -11.72
C ALA A 296 0.55 20.17 -10.71
N PHE A 297 0.51 20.48 -9.41
CA PHE A 297 0.99 19.57 -8.38
C PHE A 297 0.13 19.60 -7.12
N PRO A 298 -0.08 18.47 -6.44
CA PRO A 298 -0.75 18.44 -5.14
C PRO A 298 0.25 18.80 -4.04
N SER A 299 -0.26 19.10 -2.83
CA SER A 299 0.60 19.19 -1.67
C SER A 299 1.18 17.82 -1.31
N ILE A 300 2.50 17.69 -1.40
CA ILE A 300 3.22 16.45 -1.12
C ILE A 300 3.27 16.20 0.40
N SER A 301 3.05 14.94 0.80
CA SER A 301 3.09 14.41 2.17
C SER A 301 2.06 14.91 3.21
N THR A 302 1.25 15.92 2.92
CA THR A 302 0.36 16.57 3.90
C THR A 302 -0.93 15.83 4.24
N ALA A 303 -1.33 14.84 3.43
CA ALA A 303 -2.52 14.01 3.67
C ALA A 303 -2.15 12.64 4.28
N ASP A 304 -2.02 11.61 3.43
CA ASP A 304 -1.73 10.22 3.80
C ASP A 304 -0.49 10.03 4.70
N PHE A 305 0.50 10.90 4.53
CA PHE A 305 1.79 10.89 5.22
C PHE A 305 1.86 11.87 6.39
N GLN A 306 0.76 12.58 6.71
CA GLN A 306 0.57 13.36 7.94
C GLN A 306 1.65 14.42 8.22
N PHE A 307 2.29 14.97 7.19
CA PHE A 307 3.26 16.04 7.36
C PHE A 307 2.57 17.36 7.71
N ASP A 308 3.10 18.08 8.70
CA ASP A 308 2.57 19.36 9.17
C ASP A 308 2.33 20.40 8.05
N LEU A 309 1.15 21.01 8.05
CA LEU A 309 0.69 21.91 6.99
C LEU A 309 1.41 23.26 6.99
N ASP A 310 1.78 23.76 8.18
CA ASP A 310 2.45 25.04 8.32
C ASP A 310 3.89 24.93 7.79
N ARG A 311 4.66 23.92 8.23
CA ARG A 311 5.99 23.61 7.68
C ARG A 311 5.95 23.26 6.19
N ALA A 312 4.96 22.50 5.73
CA ALA A 312 4.83 22.15 4.31
C ALA A 312 4.56 23.38 3.44
N SER A 313 3.73 24.32 3.89
CA SER A 313 3.44 25.54 3.14
C SER A 313 4.63 26.49 3.04
N ASP A 314 5.49 26.56 4.07
CA ASP A 314 6.76 27.30 3.98
C ASP A 314 7.68 26.70 2.91
N ILE A 315 7.85 25.37 2.92
CA ILE A 315 8.72 24.66 1.97
C ILE A 315 8.18 24.77 0.53
N ILE A 316 6.86 24.67 0.33
CA ILE A 316 6.22 24.86 -0.99
C ILE A 316 6.55 26.25 -1.55
N VAL A 317 6.33 27.29 -0.75
CA VAL A 317 6.52 28.69 -1.18
C VAL A 317 8.00 29.00 -1.42
N GLU A 318 8.90 28.42 -0.62
CA GLU A 318 10.35 28.55 -0.82
C GLU A 318 10.85 27.84 -2.08
N SER A 319 10.56 26.56 -2.24
CA SER A 319 10.98 25.80 -3.43
C SER A 319 10.36 26.38 -4.71
N ALA A 320 9.12 26.88 -4.67
CA ALA A 320 8.51 27.58 -5.81
C ALA A 320 9.24 28.90 -6.12
N ALA A 321 9.54 29.73 -5.12
CA ALA A 321 10.27 30.99 -5.32
C ALA A 321 11.70 30.76 -5.84
N ASP A 322 12.41 29.75 -5.32
CA ASP A 322 13.75 29.38 -5.77
C ASP A 322 13.74 28.87 -7.22
N PHE A 323 12.73 28.09 -7.61
CA PHE A 323 12.58 27.59 -8.97
C PHE A 323 12.22 28.68 -9.98
N LEU A 324 11.25 29.55 -9.65
CA LEU A 324 10.77 30.60 -10.56
C LEU A 324 11.79 31.73 -10.77
N ARG A 325 12.79 31.84 -9.88
CA ARG A 325 14.00 32.67 -10.05
C ARG A 325 15.00 32.07 -11.04
N LYS A 326 15.04 30.74 -11.22
CA LYS A 326 15.95 30.06 -12.17
C LYS A 326 15.40 29.99 -13.60
N TYR A 327 14.09 29.88 -13.75
CA TYR A 327 13.42 29.68 -15.03
C TYR A 327 12.34 30.71 -15.22
N ASN A 328 12.35 31.44 -16.35
CA ASN A 328 11.42 32.56 -16.58
C ASN A 328 10.09 32.13 -17.24
N ASN A 329 10.11 31.09 -18.08
CA ASN A 329 8.99 30.74 -18.95
C ASN A 329 8.13 29.57 -18.41
N LEU A 330 8.23 29.25 -17.12
CA LEU A 330 7.55 28.12 -16.50
C LEU A 330 6.53 28.58 -15.45
N ARG A 331 5.41 27.84 -15.37
CA ARG A 331 4.27 28.13 -14.49
C ARG A 331 3.99 26.96 -13.56
N LEU A 332 3.75 27.27 -12.29
CA LEU A 332 3.50 26.33 -11.20
C LEU A 332 2.09 26.52 -10.65
N VAL A 333 1.34 25.44 -10.46
CA VAL A 333 -0.03 25.48 -9.91
C VAL A 333 -0.18 24.47 -8.78
N LEU A 334 -0.40 24.93 -7.55
CA LEU A 334 -0.71 24.05 -6.43
C LEU A 334 -2.22 23.74 -6.45
N VAL A 335 -2.57 22.46 -6.55
CA VAL A 335 -3.95 21.97 -6.68
C VAL A 335 -4.42 21.22 -5.43
N ASP A 336 -5.65 21.49 -5.00
CA ASP A 336 -6.38 20.64 -4.04
C ASP A 336 -7.90 20.65 -4.35
N LEU A 337 -8.61 19.62 -3.91
CA LEU A 337 -10.01 19.35 -4.26
C LEU A 337 -11.02 20.34 -3.62
N SER A 338 -10.64 21.03 -2.55
CA SER A 338 -11.57 21.78 -1.70
C SER A 338 -11.28 23.27 -1.64
N LYS A 339 -12.33 24.10 -1.81
CA LYS A 339 -12.27 25.54 -1.53
C LYS A 339 -11.94 25.87 -0.07
N LYS A 340 -12.14 24.91 0.85
CA LYS A 340 -11.79 24.99 2.28
C LYS A 340 -10.42 24.38 2.60
N SER A 341 -9.55 24.19 1.60
CA SER A 341 -8.22 23.60 1.81
C SER A 341 -7.33 24.54 2.63
N ARG A 342 -6.97 24.11 3.85
CA ARG A 342 -6.05 24.83 4.74
C ARG A 342 -4.68 25.02 4.08
N ILE A 343 -4.18 24.03 3.32
CA ILE A 343 -2.88 24.16 2.66
C ILE A 343 -2.89 25.16 1.51
N LEU A 344 -3.98 25.23 0.72
CA LEU A 344 -4.10 26.27 -0.32
C LEU A 344 -4.15 27.67 0.30
N SER A 345 -4.90 27.87 1.40
CA SER A 345 -4.91 29.17 2.11
C SER A 345 -3.53 29.56 2.59
N LEU A 346 -2.85 28.68 3.35
CA LEU A 346 -1.52 28.94 3.89
C LEU A 346 -0.50 29.27 2.79
N VAL A 347 -0.51 28.53 1.68
CA VAL A 347 0.38 28.79 0.55
C VAL A 347 0.04 30.10 -0.16
N LYS A 348 -1.24 30.42 -0.37
CA LYS A 348 -1.67 31.70 -0.97
C LYS A 348 -1.20 32.88 -0.13
N ASP A 349 -1.41 32.84 1.18
CA ASP A 349 -1.03 33.92 2.10
C ASP A 349 0.49 34.08 2.19
N LYS A 350 1.23 32.97 2.25
CA LYS A 350 2.71 32.97 2.29
C LYS A 350 3.34 33.38 0.96
N ALA A 351 2.76 33.00 -0.18
CA ALA A 351 3.22 33.42 -1.51
C ALA A 351 3.02 34.93 -1.74
N ALA A 352 1.88 35.48 -1.32
CA ALA A 352 1.62 36.91 -1.35
C ALA A 352 2.63 37.68 -0.47
N LYS A 353 2.90 37.20 0.76
CA LYS A 353 3.93 37.77 1.65
C LYS A 353 5.33 37.75 1.06
N LYS A 354 5.71 36.68 0.33
CA LYS A 354 7.00 36.59 -0.40
C LYS A 354 6.98 37.27 -1.78
N ARG A 355 5.89 37.97 -2.16
CA ARG A 355 5.71 38.67 -3.45
C ARG A 355 6.03 37.80 -4.67
N ILE A 356 5.63 36.52 -4.64
CA ILE A 356 5.77 35.64 -5.80
C ILE A 356 4.75 36.08 -6.88
N ASP A 357 5.20 36.16 -8.13
CA ASP A 357 4.38 36.48 -9.29
C ASP A 357 3.17 35.53 -9.41
N SER A 358 1.97 36.09 -9.23
CA SER A 358 0.70 35.36 -9.22
C SER A 358 0.27 34.85 -10.59
N SER A 359 0.84 35.35 -11.68
CA SER A 359 0.64 34.80 -13.02
C SER A 359 1.45 33.50 -13.23
N ARG A 360 2.53 33.33 -12.45
CA ARG A 360 3.50 32.23 -12.55
C ARG A 360 3.39 31.20 -11.43
N PHE A 361 2.89 31.59 -10.25
CA PHE A 361 2.55 30.69 -9.16
C PHE A 361 1.22 31.05 -8.50
N PHE A 362 0.26 30.13 -8.57
CA PHE A 362 -1.03 30.29 -7.92
C PHE A 362 -1.59 28.97 -7.40
N THR A 363 -2.58 29.08 -6.53
CA THR A 363 -3.37 27.95 -6.03
C THR A 363 -4.64 27.76 -6.87
N PHE A 364 -5.01 26.53 -7.18
CA PHE A 364 -6.21 26.19 -7.93
C PHE A 364 -7.05 25.15 -7.18
N VAL A 365 -8.38 25.32 -7.21
CA VAL A 365 -9.30 24.36 -6.59
C VAL A 365 -9.91 23.48 -7.66
N GLY A 366 -9.60 22.18 -7.64
CA GLY A 366 -10.10 21.23 -8.62
C GLY A 366 -9.52 19.84 -8.43
N ASP A 367 -10.03 18.89 -9.22
CA ASP A 367 -9.41 17.57 -9.36
C ASP A 367 -8.23 17.70 -10.34
N ILE A 368 -7.03 17.30 -9.91
CA ILE A 368 -5.81 17.33 -10.74
C ILE A 368 -5.93 16.44 -11.99
N THR A 369 -6.90 15.53 -12.01
CA THR A 369 -7.22 14.65 -13.15
C THR A 369 -8.33 15.18 -14.06
N GLN A 370 -8.89 16.36 -13.78
CA GLN A 370 -9.97 17.00 -14.55
C GLN A 370 -9.77 18.52 -14.68
N LEU A 371 -8.50 18.96 -14.74
CA LEU A 371 -8.16 20.39 -14.73
C LEU A 371 -8.62 21.12 -15.99
N LEU A 372 -8.60 20.49 -17.15
CA LEU A 372 -9.09 21.07 -18.39
C LEU A 372 -10.61 20.92 -18.49
N SER A 373 -11.12 19.69 -18.38
CA SER A 373 -12.54 19.39 -18.64
C SER A 373 -13.52 19.95 -17.62
N LYS A 374 -13.08 20.15 -16.36
CA LYS A 374 -13.89 20.77 -15.28
C LYS A 374 -13.32 22.09 -14.78
N GLY A 375 -12.00 22.26 -14.80
CA GLY A 375 -11.34 23.46 -14.30
C GLY A 375 -11.10 24.55 -15.35
N GLY A 376 -11.14 24.25 -16.64
CA GLY A 376 -10.75 25.17 -17.72
C GLY A 376 -9.27 25.55 -17.73
N LEU A 377 -8.41 24.78 -17.03
CA LEU A 377 -6.98 25.04 -16.87
C LEU A 377 -6.16 23.91 -17.52
N GLN A 378 -5.55 24.20 -18.66
CA GLN A 378 -4.67 23.25 -19.35
C GLN A 378 -3.31 23.15 -18.64
N CYS A 379 -2.92 21.94 -18.27
CA CYS A 379 -1.64 21.61 -17.64
C CYS A 379 -1.06 20.34 -18.28
N ASN A 380 -0.10 20.49 -19.20
CA ASN A 380 0.45 19.34 -19.93
C ASN A 380 1.34 18.44 -19.05
N VAL A 381 1.72 18.88 -17.84
CA VAL A 381 2.46 18.09 -16.84
C VAL A 381 1.73 18.14 -15.50
N ILE A 382 1.54 16.98 -14.87
CA ILE A 382 0.99 16.88 -13.51
C ILE A 382 1.92 16.09 -12.57
N ALA A 383 1.95 16.45 -11.30
CA ALA A 383 2.65 15.69 -10.27
C ALA A 383 1.72 14.72 -9.53
N ASN A 384 2.25 13.57 -9.14
CA ASN A 384 1.57 12.58 -8.30
C ASN A 384 2.33 12.41 -6.97
N ALA A 385 1.65 12.61 -5.83
CA ALA A 385 2.16 12.19 -4.53
C ALA A 385 2.08 10.65 -4.41
N ALA A 386 3.12 9.98 -4.93
CA ALA A 386 3.15 8.56 -5.17
C ALA A 386 3.48 7.74 -3.91
N ASN A 387 3.21 6.43 -3.98
CA ASN A 387 3.80 5.46 -3.04
C ASN A 387 5.14 4.94 -3.58
N TRP A 388 5.99 4.43 -2.69
CA TRP A 388 7.34 3.95 -3.03
C TRP A 388 7.40 2.81 -4.05
N ARG A 389 6.28 2.11 -4.32
CA ARG A 389 6.20 1.00 -5.31
C ARG A 389 5.72 1.45 -6.69
N LEU A 390 5.40 2.74 -6.84
CA LEU A 390 4.84 3.32 -8.07
C LEU A 390 3.60 2.55 -8.57
N LYS A 391 2.75 2.06 -7.66
CA LYS A 391 1.56 1.26 -8.00
C LYS A 391 0.25 2.05 -7.86
N PRO A 392 -0.80 1.66 -8.61
CA PRO A 392 -2.16 2.17 -8.42
C PRO A 392 -2.70 1.89 -7.00
N GLY A 393 -3.77 2.61 -6.64
CA GLY A 393 -4.42 2.48 -5.34
C GLY A 393 -3.73 3.27 -4.23
N GLY A 394 -3.82 2.78 -2.99
CA GLY A 394 -3.36 3.48 -1.78
C GLY A 394 -4.31 4.57 -1.26
N GLY A 395 -5.13 5.14 -2.14
CA GLY A 395 -6.00 6.29 -1.86
C GLY A 395 -5.40 7.59 -2.38
N GLY A 396 -6.01 8.72 -1.97
CA GLY A 396 -5.55 10.06 -2.31
C GLY A 396 -5.37 10.31 -3.82
N VAL A 397 -4.49 11.26 -4.12
CA VAL A 397 -4.18 11.70 -5.50
C VAL A 397 -3.54 10.60 -6.35
N ASN A 398 -2.78 9.68 -5.75
CA ASN A 398 -2.18 8.56 -6.45
C ASN A 398 -3.23 7.62 -7.05
N ALA A 399 -4.27 7.28 -6.28
CA ALA A 399 -5.38 6.48 -6.79
C ALA A 399 -6.14 7.21 -7.91
N ALA A 400 -6.40 8.52 -7.76
CA ALA A 400 -7.06 9.32 -8.79
C ALA A 400 -6.28 9.33 -10.11
N ILE A 401 -4.99 9.67 -10.09
CA ILE A 401 -4.14 9.77 -11.28
C ILE A 401 -4.00 8.42 -12.00
N PHE A 402 -3.82 7.31 -11.27
CA PHE A 402 -3.77 5.99 -11.91
C PHE A 402 -5.13 5.53 -12.46
N ASN A 403 -6.25 5.88 -11.81
CA ASN A 403 -7.58 5.57 -12.33
C ASN A 403 -7.88 6.34 -13.62
N ALA A 404 -7.55 7.64 -13.68
CA ALA A 404 -7.73 8.46 -14.87
C ALA A 404 -6.75 8.11 -16.01
N GLY A 405 -5.51 7.74 -15.67
CA GLY A 405 -4.50 7.31 -16.65
C GLY A 405 -4.65 5.87 -17.17
N GLY A 406 -5.50 5.07 -16.51
CA GLY A 406 -5.78 3.68 -16.88
C GLY A 406 -4.54 2.76 -16.91
N GLU A 407 -4.69 1.61 -17.59
CA GLU A 407 -3.61 0.64 -17.75
C GLU A 407 -2.43 1.21 -18.56
N ALA A 408 -2.69 2.14 -19.49
CA ALA A 408 -1.67 2.80 -20.30
C ALA A 408 -0.65 3.55 -19.42
N LEU A 409 -1.12 4.35 -18.45
CA LEU A 409 -0.22 5.00 -17.48
C LEU A 409 0.48 3.98 -16.59
N GLN A 410 -0.22 2.95 -16.09
CA GLN A 410 0.40 1.91 -15.26
C GLN A 410 1.54 1.17 -15.98
N HIS A 411 1.37 0.86 -17.28
CA HIS A 411 2.39 0.24 -18.11
C HIS A 411 3.57 1.18 -18.36
N ALA A 412 3.29 2.46 -18.67
CA ALA A 412 4.33 3.48 -18.84
C ALA A 412 5.16 3.66 -17.55
N THR A 413 4.51 3.81 -16.39
CA THR A 413 5.20 3.94 -15.10
C THR A 413 6.07 2.72 -14.81
N LYS A 414 5.55 1.50 -14.99
CA LYS A 414 6.33 0.25 -14.79
C LYS A 414 7.54 0.14 -15.72
N LYS A 415 7.48 0.71 -16.93
CA LYS A 415 8.61 0.77 -17.87
C LYS A 415 9.67 1.79 -17.45
N CYS A 416 9.27 2.89 -16.81
CA CYS A 416 10.17 3.95 -16.37
C CYS A 416 10.86 3.68 -15.03
N ALA A 417 10.15 3.17 -14.02
CA ALA A 417 10.73 2.85 -12.72
C ALA A 417 9.88 1.87 -11.90
N ASP A 418 10.55 1.02 -11.10
CA ASP A 418 9.87 0.09 -10.18
C ASP A 418 9.62 0.67 -8.78
N THR A 419 10.51 1.54 -8.28
CA THR A 419 10.39 2.14 -6.95
C THR A 419 10.92 3.58 -6.88
N LEU A 420 10.48 4.34 -5.87
CA LEU A 420 11.03 5.64 -5.49
C LEU A 420 11.55 5.63 -4.05
N ARG A 421 12.53 6.49 -3.77
CA ARG A 421 13.01 6.83 -2.42
C ARG A 421 12.43 8.18 -1.98
N PRO A 422 12.16 8.40 -0.67
CA PRO A 422 11.73 9.71 -0.18
C PRO A 422 12.73 10.81 -0.58
N GLY A 423 12.22 11.94 -1.05
CA GLY A 423 13.02 13.05 -1.60
C GLY A 423 13.28 12.96 -3.11
N SER A 424 12.84 11.88 -3.78
CA SER A 424 13.05 11.66 -5.21
C SER A 424 11.75 11.70 -6.02
N SER A 425 11.88 11.96 -7.33
CA SER A 425 10.79 11.87 -8.30
C SER A 425 11.23 11.27 -9.63
N VAL A 426 10.28 10.77 -10.42
CA VAL A 426 10.50 10.19 -11.75
C VAL A 426 9.45 10.69 -12.75
N VAL A 427 9.90 11.07 -13.94
CA VAL A 427 9.04 11.49 -15.06
C VAL A 427 8.56 10.27 -15.83
N VAL A 428 7.27 10.23 -16.14
CA VAL A 428 6.64 9.22 -17.00
C VAL A 428 5.88 9.95 -18.11
N SER A 429 6.25 9.71 -19.36
CA SER A 429 5.46 10.16 -20.51
C SER A 429 4.15 9.38 -20.57
N VAL A 430 3.03 10.09 -20.59
CA VAL A 430 1.69 9.52 -20.67
C VAL A 430 1.41 9.14 -22.13
N PRO A 431 1.09 7.88 -22.45
CA PRO A 431 0.75 7.48 -23.81
C PRO A 431 -0.51 8.20 -24.32
N SER A 432 -0.57 8.52 -25.61
CA SER A 432 -1.75 9.13 -26.24
C SER A 432 -3.01 8.25 -26.23
N THR A 433 -2.87 6.97 -25.88
CA THR A 433 -3.96 6.02 -25.62
C THR A 433 -4.55 6.14 -24.21
N SER A 434 -3.95 6.94 -23.32
CA SER A 434 -4.43 7.19 -21.96
C SER A 434 -5.63 8.14 -21.97
N PRO A 435 -6.73 7.86 -21.23
CA PRO A 435 -7.84 8.81 -21.10
C PRO A 435 -7.39 10.16 -20.54
N LEU A 436 -6.47 10.16 -19.56
CA LEU A 436 -5.85 11.36 -18.99
C LEU A 436 -5.08 12.22 -20.03
N HIS A 437 -4.57 11.60 -21.10
CA HIS A 437 -3.96 12.35 -22.20
C HIS A 437 -5.04 12.93 -23.14
N GLN A 438 -6.00 12.09 -23.53
CA GLN A 438 -7.03 12.45 -24.52
C GLN A 438 -8.02 13.49 -24.01
N GLN A 439 -8.37 13.45 -22.72
CA GLN A 439 -9.42 14.29 -22.13
C GLN A 439 -8.87 15.58 -21.50
N GLU A 440 -7.63 15.55 -21.01
CA GLU A 440 -7.04 16.65 -20.23
C GLU A 440 -5.74 17.23 -20.83
N GLY A 441 -5.22 16.66 -21.92
CA GLY A 441 -3.97 17.09 -22.55
C GLY A 441 -2.70 16.75 -21.77
N VAL A 442 -2.76 15.86 -20.77
CA VAL A 442 -1.60 15.54 -19.93
C VAL A 442 -0.61 14.67 -20.70
N THR A 443 0.55 15.26 -21.00
CA THR A 443 1.68 14.61 -21.69
C THR A 443 2.60 13.85 -20.74
N HIS A 444 2.75 14.31 -19.49
CA HIS A 444 3.68 13.74 -18.51
C HIS A 444 3.10 13.72 -17.10
N VAL A 445 3.34 12.61 -16.38
CA VAL A 445 3.10 12.48 -14.94
C VAL A 445 4.46 12.39 -14.24
N ILE A 446 4.71 13.25 -13.27
CA ILE A 446 5.90 13.19 -12.42
C ILE A 446 5.50 12.55 -11.08
N HIS A 447 5.90 11.31 -10.85
CA HIS A 447 5.68 10.64 -9.57
C HIS A 447 6.70 11.14 -8.55
N VAL A 448 6.26 11.63 -7.40
CA VAL A 448 7.08 12.21 -6.34
C VAL A 448 6.83 11.43 -5.04
N LEU A 449 7.89 11.02 -4.34
CA LEU A 449 7.77 10.44 -3.01
C LEU A 449 8.33 11.42 -1.96
N GLY A 450 7.44 11.99 -1.15
CA GLY A 450 7.83 12.84 -0.02
C GLY A 450 8.14 12.05 1.25
N PRO A 451 8.56 12.74 2.33
CA PRO A 451 8.77 12.13 3.65
C PRO A 451 7.47 11.63 4.27
N ASN A 452 7.56 10.64 5.16
CA ASN A 452 6.42 10.08 5.87
C ASN A 452 6.47 10.38 7.38
N MET A 453 5.44 11.05 7.90
CA MET A 453 5.18 11.27 9.34
C MET A 453 4.05 10.39 9.90
N ASN A 454 3.47 9.50 9.10
CA ASN A 454 2.45 8.57 9.54
C ASN A 454 3.09 7.26 10.05
N PRO A 455 2.96 6.89 11.34
CA PRO A 455 3.54 5.66 11.90
C PRO A 455 2.96 4.37 11.30
N MET A 456 1.79 4.43 10.65
CA MET A 456 1.14 3.29 9.99
C MET A 456 1.60 3.10 8.53
N ARG A 457 2.59 3.88 8.06
CA ARG A 457 3.15 3.83 6.70
C ARG A 457 4.66 3.54 6.75
N PRO A 458 5.25 2.92 5.71
CA PRO A 458 6.69 2.68 5.63
C PRO A 458 7.52 3.97 5.72
N ASP A 459 8.80 3.83 6.08
CA ASP A 459 9.76 4.94 6.16
C ASP A 459 9.33 6.10 7.07
N TYR A 460 8.56 5.80 8.12
CA TYR A 460 8.14 6.76 9.14
C TYR A 460 9.35 7.41 9.84
N LEU A 461 9.41 8.74 9.76
CA LEU A 461 10.52 9.53 10.30
C LEU A 461 10.46 9.79 11.81
N LYS A 462 9.55 9.15 12.56
CA LYS A 462 9.46 9.29 14.04
C LYS A 462 9.30 10.74 14.52
N ASN A 463 8.58 11.56 13.76
CA ASN A 463 8.43 13.01 13.97
C ASN A 463 9.75 13.82 13.92
N ASP A 464 10.83 13.28 13.32
CA ASP A 464 12.04 14.04 12.98
C ASP A 464 11.72 15.01 11.82
N TYR A 465 11.18 16.17 12.18
CA TYR A 465 10.90 17.26 11.25
C TYR A 465 12.15 17.93 10.69
N THR A 466 13.33 17.77 11.30
CA THR A 466 14.59 18.30 10.73
C THR A 466 14.93 17.52 9.45
N LYS A 467 14.95 16.19 9.54
CA LYS A 467 15.10 15.30 8.39
C LYS A 467 13.87 15.36 7.47
N GLY A 468 12.68 15.47 8.02
CA GLY A 468 11.43 15.62 7.28
C GLY A 468 11.42 16.84 6.36
N CYS A 469 11.71 18.03 6.89
CA CYS A 469 11.78 19.27 6.12
C CYS A 469 12.85 19.21 5.02
N LYS A 470 14.01 18.58 5.30
CA LYS A 470 15.06 18.34 4.30
C LYS A 470 14.53 17.47 3.15
N ILE A 471 13.97 16.30 3.45
CA ILE A 471 13.46 15.36 2.44
C ILE A 471 12.28 15.96 1.65
N LEU A 472 11.42 16.79 2.27
CA LEU A 472 10.33 17.47 1.55
C LEU A 472 10.89 18.53 0.58
N ARG A 473 11.92 19.28 0.96
CA ARG A 473 12.60 20.24 0.06
C ARG A 473 13.30 19.52 -1.09
N GLU A 474 13.96 18.39 -0.82
CA GLU A 474 14.54 17.51 -1.84
C GLU A 474 13.46 17.00 -2.83
N ALA A 475 12.29 16.60 -2.33
CA ALA A 475 11.17 16.14 -3.17
C ALA A 475 10.62 17.23 -4.10
N TYR A 476 10.41 18.46 -3.61
CA TYR A 476 9.98 19.59 -4.46
C TYR A 476 11.06 20.01 -5.45
N ASN A 477 12.32 20.07 -5.03
CA ASN A 477 13.43 20.37 -5.94
C ASN A 477 13.52 19.30 -7.05
N SER A 478 13.45 18.01 -6.71
CA SER A 478 13.43 16.91 -7.67
C SER A 478 12.24 17.02 -8.65
N LEU A 479 11.05 17.33 -8.16
CA LEU A 479 9.86 17.55 -8.98
C LEU A 479 10.06 18.69 -9.98
N PHE A 480 10.49 19.86 -9.50
CA PHE A 480 10.56 21.07 -10.33
C PHE A 480 11.71 20.99 -11.35
N GLU A 481 12.88 20.46 -10.99
CA GLU A 481 14.00 20.25 -11.92
C GLU A 481 13.64 19.21 -13.01
N ASN A 482 12.93 18.12 -12.65
CA ASN A 482 12.39 17.17 -13.62
C ASN A 482 11.37 17.80 -14.58
N PHE A 483 10.51 18.70 -14.07
CA PHE A 483 9.57 19.46 -14.90
C PHE A 483 10.29 20.40 -15.87
N ALA A 484 11.27 21.19 -15.41
CA ALA A 484 12.06 22.07 -16.27
C ALA A 484 12.79 21.28 -17.37
N SER A 485 13.41 20.16 -17.03
CA SER A 485 14.09 19.26 -17.98
C SER A 485 13.12 18.71 -19.04
N THR A 486 11.92 18.30 -18.64
CA THR A 486 10.86 17.79 -19.53
C THR A 486 10.45 18.86 -20.56
N VAL A 487 10.14 20.07 -20.11
CA VAL A 487 9.72 21.18 -20.99
C VAL A 487 10.85 21.64 -21.90
N GLN A 488 12.09 21.72 -21.41
CA GLN A 488 13.26 22.06 -22.23
C GLN A 488 13.55 21.00 -23.30
N SER A 489 13.37 19.72 -22.99
CA SER A 489 13.52 18.63 -23.97
C SER A 489 12.48 18.73 -25.09
N TYR A 490 11.23 19.05 -24.74
CA TYR A 490 10.15 19.26 -25.69
C TYR A 490 10.42 20.46 -26.63
N MET A 491 10.82 21.60 -26.06
CA MET A 491 11.17 22.81 -26.82
C MET A 491 12.35 22.59 -27.78
N ARG A 492 13.37 21.80 -27.38
CA ARG A 492 14.50 21.45 -28.26
C ARG A 492 14.08 20.57 -29.45
N LYS A 493 13.07 19.70 -29.29
CA LYS A 493 12.55 18.88 -30.39
C LYS A 493 11.81 19.73 -31.41
N GLN A 494 10.86 20.57 -30.96
CA GLN A 494 10.14 21.48 -31.87
C GLN A 494 11.06 22.43 -32.64
N ASN A 495 12.15 22.91 -32.03
CA ASN A 495 13.15 23.73 -32.72
C ASN A 495 14.00 22.97 -33.74
N ASN A 496 14.17 21.64 -33.59
CA ASN A 496 14.88 20.83 -34.58
C ASN A 496 13.95 20.42 -35.74
N ASP A 497 12.71 20.03 -35.44
CA ASP A 497 11.73 19.62 -36.45
C ASP A 497 11.38 20.81 -37.38
N SER A 498 11.22 22.02 -36.82
CA SER A 498 10.99 23.25 -37.61
C SER A 498 12.19 23.76 -38.41
N VAL A 499 13.39 23.22 -38.19
CA VAL A 499 14.58 23.44 -39.04
C VAL A 499 14.65 22.41 -40.17
N ALA A 500 14.22 21.16 -39.93
CA ALA A 500 14.11 20.14 -40.96
C ALA A 500 13.05 20.48 -42.01
N ASP A 501 11.86 20.92 -41.60
CA ASP A 501 10.77 21.30 -42.52
C ASP A 501 11.12 22.54 -43.37
N LYS A 502 11.97 23.44 -42.88
CA LYS A 502 12.47 24.59 -43.66
C LYS A 502 13.51 24.19 -44.72
N ALA A 503 14.19 23.06 -44.57
CA ALA A 503 15.12 22.55 -45.57
C ALA A 503 14.40 21.77 -46.69
N ALA A 504 13.20 21.23 -46.43
CA ALA A 504 12.42 20.47 -47.40
C ALA A 504 11.59 21.34 -48.37
N ALA A 505 11.41 22.63 -48.08
CA ALA A 505 10.50 23.52 -48.81
C ALA A 505 11.14 24.33 -49.96
N SER A 506 12.41 24.10 -50.31
CA SER A 506 13.14 24.94 -51.27
C SER A 506 14.04 24.19 -52.27
N VAL A 507 13.46 23.27 -53.06
CA VAL A 507 14.09 22.83 -54.33
C VAL A 507 13.04 22.73 -55.43
N ILE A 508 13.14 23.63 -56.40
CA ILE A 508 12.55 23.49 -57.74
C ILE A 508 13.64 22.92 -58.65
N THR A 509 13.30 21.88 -59.43
CA THR A 509 14.12 21.25 -60.49
C THR A 509 14.05 22.08 -61.79
N PRO A 510 14.91 21.91 -62.84
CA PRO A 510 15.47 20.62 -63.31
C PRO A 510 16.83 20.61 -64.06
N SER A 511 17.14 19.42 -64.61
CA SER A 511 17.86 19.09 -65.87
C SER A 511 19.26 18.41 -65.84
N ASP A 512 19.25 17.12 -66.18
CA ASP A 512 20.19 16.33 -67.01
C ASP A 512 21.73 16.44 -66.88
N SER A 513 22.40 15.31 -66.57
CA SER A 513 23.00 14.43 -67.62
C SER A 513 23.82 13.21 -67.11
N LYS A 514 23.63 12.07 -67.81
CA LYS A 514 24.51 10.90 -68.09
C LYS A 514 25.61 10.35 -67.14
N MET A 515 25.58 9.00 -67.03
CA MET A 515 26.69 8.00 -67.08
C MET A 515 27.29 7.32 -65.81
N LYS A 516 26.98 6.01 -65.70
CA LYS A 516 27.85 4.82 -65.47
C LYS A 516 28.81 4.68 -64.24
N ARG A 517 28.47 3.66 -63.43
CA ARG A 517 29.28 2.45 -63.06
C ARG A 517 30.22 2.44 -61.82
N GLU A 518 29.92 1.49 -60.91
CA GLU A 518 30.75 0.72 -59.94
C GLU A 518 31.79 1.41 -59.01
N GLY A 519 31.83 0.99 -57.72
CA GLY A 519 33.09 0.89 -56.94
C GLY A 519 33.28 1.70 -55.65
N SER A 520 32.81 1.17 -54.52
CA SER A 520 33.44 1.08 -53.16
C SER A 520 34.44 2.13 -52.57
N HIS A 521 34.38 2.28 -51.23
CA HIS A 521 35.33 2.95 -50.29
C HIS A 521 35.39 4.51 -50.36
N GLU A 522 35.67 5.28 -49.29
CA GLU A 522 35.72 5.06 -47.83
C GLU A 522 35.72 6.43 -47.07
N SER A 523 35.41 6.42 -45.76
CA SER A 523 35.64 7.43 -44.70
C SER A 523 36.10 8.87 -45.04
N GLU A 524 35.49 9.83 -44.36
CA GLU A 524 36.28 10.81 -43.59
C GLU A 524 35.82 10.94 -42.13
N ARG A 525 36.80 11.24 -41.25
CA ARG A 525 36.71 11.05 -39.79
C ARG A 525 37.55 12.09 -39.07
N MET A 526 36.92 13.13 -38.50
CA MET A 526 37.58 14.10 -37.60
C MET A 526 36.61 14.62 -36.53
N LYS A 527 37.01 15.03 -35.32
CA LYS A 527 38.16 14.68 -34.45
C LYS A 527 37.80 15.17 -33.02
N LYS A 528 38.31 14.51 -31.97
CA LYS A 528 38.17 14.98 -30.56
C LYS A 528 38.99 16.25 -30.31
N HIS A 529 38.60 17.03 -29.28
CA HIS A 529 39.45 17.56 -28.20
C HIS A 529 38.58 17.56 -26.91
N LYS A 530 38.94 16.94 -25.78
CA LYS A 530 39.97 17.29 -24.76
C LYS A 530 39.85 18.76 -24.26
N SER A 531 39.93 19.08 -22.97
CA SER A 531 39.89 18.32 -21.70
C SER A 531 39.98 19.32 -20.54
N PHE A 532 39.36 19.06 -19.38
CA PHE A 532 39.83 19.63 -18.11
C PHE A 532 39.70 18.63 -16.94
N GLN A 533 40.77 18.53 -16.16
CA GLN A 533 40.88 17.84 -14.88
C GLN A 533 41.42 18.87 -13.84
N PRO A 534 41.27 18.63 -12.54
CA PRO A 534 41.18 19.72 -11.55
C PRO A 534 42.53 20.22 -11.05
N ILE A 535 42.56 21.49 -10.64
CA ILE A 535 43.62 22.10 -9.82
C ILE A 535 43.07 22.37 -8.42
N LEU A 536 43.88 22.12 -7.39
CA LEU A 536 43.48 22.20 -5.98
C LEU A 536 44.56 22.94 -5.16
N THR A 537 44.28 24.20 -4.83
CA THR A 537 44.99 25.07 -3.86
C THR A 537 43.97 26.13 -3.37
N SER A 538 44.02 26.70 -2.16
CA SER A 538 44.94 26.55 -1.02
C SER A 538 44.24 26.98 0.29
N LYS A 539 44.75 26.54 1.45
CA LYS A 539 44.32 26.98 2.80
C LYS A 539 44.86 28.38 3.15
N LYS A 540 44.21 29.08 4.09
CA LYS A 540 44.83 30.15 4.92
C LYS A 540 45.53 29.57 6.15
N GLN A 541 46.52 30.30 6.68
CA GLN A 541 47.41 29.95 7.80
C GLN A 541 46.87 30.46 9.16
N HIS A 542 47.30 29.87 10.28
CA HIS A 542 48.27 30.52 11.20
C HIS A 542 48.83 29.55 12.28
N GLU A 543 50.11 29.80 12.63
CA GLU A 543 50.87 29.43 13.85
C GLU A 543 51.16 27.96 14.28
N GLY A 544 52.37 27.79 14.84
CA GLY A 544 52.95 26.55 15.41
C GLY A 544 53.09 26.63 16.94
N PRO A 545 54.14 26.10 17.61
CA PRO A 545 55.47 25.69 17.10
C PRO A 545 56.03 24.32 17.58
N GLY A 546 57.22 23.96 17.09
CA GLY A 546 58.12 22.91 17.65
C GLY A 546 57.95 21.49 17.06
N SER A 547 58.98 20.65 16.93
CA SER A 547 60.44 20.87 17.04
C SER A 547 61.22 19.67 16.46
N ASN A 548 62.42 19.93 15.92
CA ASN A 548 63.58 19.02 15.84
C ASN A 548 63.57 17.72 14.98
N ALA A 549 64.52 17.72 14.03
CA ALA A 549 65.64 16.77 13.91
C ALA A 549 65.71 15.73 12.77
N LEU A 550 66.70 16.00 11.89
CA LEU A 550 67.77 15.09 11.43
C LEU A 550 67.50 13.93 10.45
N ASN A 551 67.93 14.19 9.20
CA ASN A 551 69.03 13.49 8.51
C ASN A 551 69.20 11.96 8.65
N ARG A 552 69.07 11.24 7.51
CA ARG A 552 70.17 10.60 6.74
C ARG A 552 69.55 9.70 5.65
N SER A 553 69.74 9.95 4.35
CA SER A 553 70.93 9.73 3.52
C SER A 553 71.22 8.25 3.17
N GLY A 554 71.04 7.91 1.89
CA GLY A 554 71.56 6.69 1.25
C GLY A 554 70.73 6.34 0.01
N THR A 555 71.14 6.65 -1.23
CA THR A 555 72.12 5.92 -2.08
C THR A 555 71.81 4.44 -2.26
N SER A 556 71.78 3.86 -3.47
CA SER A 556 72.00 4.40 -4.84
C SER A 556 71.65 3.31 -5.88
N LEU A 557 71.65 3.68 -7.18
CA LEU A 557 71.59 2.84 -8.39
C LEU A 557 70.25 2.08 -8.58
N GLY A 558 69.65 1.98 -9.77
CA GLY A 558 70.17 2.04 -11.14
C GLY A 558 69.74 0.72 -11.83
N SER A 559 69.38 0.64 -13.11
CA SER A 559 69.46 1.55 -14.26
C SER A 559 68.44 1.10 -15.35
N SER A 560 68.22 1.93 -16.39
CA SER A 560 67.96 1.57 -17.82
C SER A 560 67.15 0.31 -18.21
N ASP A 561 66.30 0.30 -19.24
CA ASP A 561 65.83 1.35 -20.16
C ASP A 561 64.57 0.86 -20.92
N ALA A 562 63.88 1.77 -21.59
CA ALA A 562 62.84 1.47 -22.59
C ALA A 562 63.50 0.96 -23.92
N PRO A 563 62.78 0.53 -25.01
CA PRO A 563 61.42 0.94 -25.37
C PRO A 563 60.51 -0.09 -26.08
N ASN A 564 59.25 0.33 -26.25
CA ASN A 564 58.32 0.04 -27.36
C ASN A 564 58.37 -1.35 -28.03
N GLN A 565 57.29 -2.13 -27.84
CA GLN A 565 56.46 -2.51 -28.99
C GLN A 565 55.00 -2.77 -28.59
N ALA A 566 54.10 -2.58 -29.55
CA ALA A 566 52.66 -2.52 -29.32
C ALA A 566 51.93 -3.77 -29.85
N THR A 567 50.92 -4.20 -29.08
CA THR A 567 49.66 -4.81 -29.54
C THR A 567 49.64 -5.67 -30.81
N GLU A 568 49.25 -6.93 -30.64
CA GLU A 568 48.23 -7.53 -31.52
C GLU A 568 46.97 -7.85 -30.72
N ALA A 569 45.80 -7.66 -31.35
CA ALA A 569 44.50 -7.89 -30.77
C ALA A 569 43.72 -8.93 -31.58
N GLY A 570 43.42 -10.08 -30.98
CA GLY A 570 42.54 -11.10 -31.54
C GLY A 570 41.07 -10.81 -31.23
N ASN A 571 40.33 -10.33 -32.21
CA ASN A 571 38.91 -9.94 -32.07
C ASN A 571 37.94 -11.13 -32.23
N LYS A 572 37.02 -11.35 -31.28
CA LYS A 572 35.74 -12.05 -31.54
C LYS A 572 34.56 -11.46 -30.74
N ASN A 573 33.50 -11.13 -31.48
CA ASN A 573 32.23 -10.63 -30.97
C ASN A 573 31.41 -11.70 -30.22
N SER A 574 30.70 -11.28 -29.16
CA SER A 574 29.34 -11.78 -28.89
C SER A 574 28.53 -10.68 -28.19
N GLY A 575 27.27 -10.50 -28.59
CA GLY A 575 26.48 -9.31 -28.24
C GLY A 575 25.95 -9.31 -26.80
N ALA A 576 26.09 -8.17 -26.12
CA ALA A 576 25.51 -7.95 -24.80
C ALA A 576 24.06 -7.43 -24.89
N VAL A 577 23.12 -8.19 -24.32
CA VAL A 577 21.71 -7.77 -24.16
C VAL A 577 21.61 -6.74 -23.03
N ALA A 578 20.77 -5.72 -23.20
CA ALA A 578 20.62 -4.62 -22.24
C ALA A 578 20.26 -5.11 -20.82
N GLY A 579 21.12 -4.79 -19.84
CA GLY A 579 21.01 -5.29 -18.48
C GLY A 579 19.83 -4.74 -17.69
N LYS A 580 19.11 -5.63 -16.99
CA LYS A 580 18.08 -5.26 -16.00
C LYS A 580 18.77 -4.67 -14.76
N SER A 581 18.35 -3.47 -14.34
CA SER A 581 18.88 -2.83 -13.13
C SER A 581 18.26 -3.45 -11.87
N TRP A 582 19.01 -4.32 -11.18
CA TRP A 582 18.61 -4.89 -9.89
C TRP A 582 18.82 -3.89 -8.75
N GLY A 583 17.81 -3.66 -7.91
CA GLY A 583 17.96 -2.82 -6.71
C GLY A 583 18.92 -3.43 -5.67
N SER A 584 19.57 -2.60 -4.85
CA SER A 584 20.67 -3.02 -3.94
C SER A 584 20.32 -4.18 -3.00
N TRP A 585 19.08 -4.27 -2.50
CA TRP A 585 18.65 -5.42 -1.69
C TRP A 585 18.61 -6.72 -2.52
N ALA A 586 18.15 -6.64 -3.77
CA ALA A 586 18.09 -7.78 -4.67
C ALA A 586 19.47 -8.23 -5.19
N GLN A 587 20.55 -7.45 -4.93
CA GLN A 587 21.93 -7.84 -5.22
C GLN A 587 22.62 -8.57 -4.06
N ALA A 588 22.01 -8.68 -2.87
CA ALA A 588 22.70 -9.21 -1.69
C ALA A 588 23.20 -10.66 -1.82
N LEU A 589 22.44 -11.53 -2.53
CA LEU A 589 22.90 -12.91 -2.79
C LEU A 589 23.96 -12.96 -3.90
N TYR A 590 23.96 -12.02 -4.84
CA TYR A 590 25.01 -11.85 -5.84
C TYR A 590 26.34 -11.45 -5.19
N GLU A 591 26.35 -10.42 -4.34
CA GLU A 591 27.56 -9.98 -3.62
C GLU A 591 28.15 -11.10 -2.75
N LEU A 592 27.29 -11.87 -2.06
CA LEU A 592 27.71 -13.03 -1.27
C LEU A 592 28.29 -14.15 -2.15
N ALA A 593 27.67 -14.48 -3.29
CA ALA A 593 28.16 -15.51 -4.19
C ALA A 593 29.48 -15.13 -4.89
N MET A 594 29.66 -13.85 -5.24
CA MET A 594 30.89 -13.37 -5.87
C MET A 594 32.03 -13.19 -4.86
N HIS A 595 31.72 -12.81 -3.62
CA HIS A 595 32.71 -12.52 -2.59
C HIS A 595 32.46 -13.28 -1.27
N PRO A 596 32.36 -14.63 -1.29
CA PRO A 596 32.03 -15.41 -0.10
C PRO A 596 33.11 -15.29 0.98
N ASP A 597 34.35 -14.96 0.61
CA ASP A 597 35.46 -14.67 1.52
C ASP A 597 35.16 -13.54 2.53
N LYS A 598 34.40 -12.52 2.10
CA LYS A 598 33.94 -11.42 2.99
C LYS A 598 32.96 -11.90 4.07
N TYR A 599 32.41 -13.11 3.92
CA TYR A 599 31.36 -13.70 4.74
C TYR A 599 31.77 -15.05 5.36
N LYS A 600 33.05 -15.47 5.23
CA LYS A 600 33.58 -16.76 5.73
C LYS A 600 33.33 -17.01 7.22
N ASN A 601 33.21 -15.95 8.02
CA ASN A 601 32.95 -16.03 9.46
C ASN A 601 31.44 -16.04 9.81
N SER A 602 30.55 -16.34 8.86
CA SER A 602 29.11 -16.40 9.08
C SER A 602 28.59 -17.83 9.10
N ASP A 603 27.91 -18.21 10.18
CA ASP A 603 27.19 -19.50 10.34
C ASP A 603 26.10 -19.76 9.28
N SER A 604 25.86 -18.80 8.39
CA SER A 604 24.93 -18.91 7.26
C SER A 604 25.52 -19.68 6.08
N ILE A 605 26.83 -19.59 5.82
CA ILE A 605 27.47 -20.29 4.71
C ILE A 605 27.78 -21.74 5.13
N LEU A 606 27.45 -22.68 4.24
CA LEU A 606 27.53 -24.11 4.48
C LEU A 606 28.60 -24.80 3.64
N GLU A 607 28.80 -24.33 2.41
CA GLU A 607 29.78 -24.88 1.47
C GLU A 607 30.14 -23.80 0.45
N ILE A 608 31.43 -23.69 0.09
CA ILE A 608 31.92 -22.79 -0.96
C ILE A 608 32.63 -23.66 -2.00
N SER A 609 32.22 -23.53 -3.25
CA SER A 609 32.87 -24.10 -4.43
C SER A 609 33.24 -22.95 -5.39
N ASP A 610 34.04 -23.21 -6.41
CA ASP A 610 34.36 -22.23 -7.45
C ASP A 610 33.12 -21.88 -8.31
N GLU A 611 32.18 -22.82 -8.44
CA GLU A 611 30.99 -22.67 -9.29
C GLU A 611 29.73 -22.24 -8.55
N PHE A 612 29.63 -22.52 -7.24
CA PHE A 612 28.45 -22.22 -6.41
C PHE A 612 28.79 -21.99 -4.94
N VAL A 613 27.87 -21.38 -4.19
CA VAL A 613 27.89 -21.27 -2.72
C VAL A 613 26.61 -21.86 -2.16
N VAL A 614 26.69 -22.63 -1.07
CA VAL A 614 25.53 -23.13 -0.33
C VAL A 614 25.37 -22.33 0.96
N LEU A 615 24.15 -21.87 1.26
CA LEU A 615 23.84 -21.16 2.50
C LEU A 615 22.42 -21.43 3.03
N LYS A 616 22.22 -21.19 4.33
CA LYS A 616 20.90 -21.15 4.98
C LYS A 616 20.10 -19.95 4.48
N ASP A 617 18.83 -20.14 4.09
CA ASP A 617 17.92 -19.01 3.81
C ASP A 617 17.69 -18.24 5.14
N LEU A 618 17.98 -16.94 5.16
CA LEU A 618 17.84 -16.08 6.35
C LEU A 618 16.39 -15.96 6.85
N TYR A 619 15.42 -16.25 5.99
CA TYR A 619 13.99 -16.22 6.26
C TYR A 619 13.36 -17.57 5.88
N PRO A 620 13.80 -18.71 6.44
CA PRO A 620 13.50 -20.04 5.92
C PRO A 620 11.99 -20.29 5.86
N LYS A 621 11.44 -20.93 4.82
CA LYS A 621 9.97 -21.13 4.70
C LYS A 621 9.47 -22.47 5.26
N ALA A 622 10.37 -23.33 5.72
CA ALA A 622 10.14 -24.62 6.38
C ALA A 622 11.21 -24.86 7.46
N LYS A 623 11.17 -25.99 8.17
CA LYS A 623 12.21 -26.41 9.14
C LYS A 623 13.63 -26.30 8.56
N LYS A 624 13.84 -26.83 7.35
CA LYS A 624 15.10 -26.84 6.62
C LYS A 624 14.90 -26.14 5.28
N HIS A 625 15.61 -25.04 5.08
CA HIS A 625 15.58 -24.29 3.81
C HIS A 625 16.96 -23.70 3.54
N VAL A 626 17.63 -24.22 2.51
CA VAL A 626 18.95 -23.76 2.06
C VAL A 626 18.90 -23.39 0.58
N LEU A 627 19.88 -22.59 0.15
CA LEU A 627 20.05 -22.10 -1.20
C LEU A 627 21.40 -22.57 -1.74
N VAL A 628 21.44 -23.17 -2.93
CA VAL A 628 22.67 -23.29 -3.72
C VAL A 628 22.64 -22.16 -4.74
N ILE A 629 23.60 -21.24 -4.70
CA ILE A 629 23.64 -20.03 -5.52
C ILE A 629 24.81 -20.12 -6.50
N SER A 630 24.53 -19.90 -7.78
CA SER A 630 25.55 -19.84 -8.83
C SER A 630 26.59 -18.75 -8.54
N ARG A 631 27.86 -18.99 -8.86
CA ARG A 631 28.94 -17.98 -8.92
C ARG A 631 29.26 -17.52 -10.35
N MET A 632 28.46 -17.93 -11.34
CA MET A 632 28.63 -17.55 -12.74
C MET A 632 28.05 -16.17 -13.04
N ASN A 633 28.88 -15.26 -13.55
CA ASN A 633 28.46 -13.89 -13.87
C ASN A 633 27.37 -13.84 -14.95
N GLY A 634 26.34 -13.03 -14.71
CA GLY A 634 25.23 -12.82 -15.65
C GLY A 634 24.12 -13.88 -15.61
N LEU A 635 24.29 -14.94 -14.81
CA LEU A 635 23.29 -15.99 -14.64
C LEU A 635 22.29 -15.63 -13.53
N ASP A 636 21.49 -14.60 -13.77
CA ASP A 636 20.70 -13.92 -12.74
C ASP A 636 19.40 -14.67 -12.35
N SER A 637 18.80 -15.39 -13.30
CA SER A 637 17.49 -16.04 -13.18
C SER A 637 17.37 -17.23 -14.15
N LEU A 638 16.29 -18.02 -14.04
CA LEU A 638 16.00 -19.08 -15.02
C LEU A 638 15.91 -18.57 -16.46
N ALA A 639 15.47 -17.32 -16.67
CA ALA A 639 15.35 -16.74 -18.02
C ALA A 639 16.71 -16.53 -18.72
N ASP A 640 17.81 -16.50 -17.96
CA ASP A 640 19.17 -16.33 -18.45
C ASP A 640 19.88 -17.69 -18.68
N VAL A 641 19.20 -18.79 -18.32
CA VAL A 641 19.70 -20.16 -18.44
C VAL A 641 19.53 -20.68 -19.88
N LYS A 642 20.60 -21.30 -20.39
CA LYS A 642 20.68 -21.91 -21.72
C LYS A 642 21.35 -23.29 -21.63
N LYS A 643 21.39 -24.01 -22.75
CA LYS A 643 22.07 -25.32 -22.88
C LYS A 643 23.53 -25.33 -22.38
N GLU A 644 24.28 -24.23 -22.57
CA GLU A 644 25.66 -24.07 -22.08
C GLU A 644 25.77 -24.12 -20.54
N HIS A 645 24.70 -23.81 -19.81
CA HIS A 645 24.66 -23.80 -18.34
C HIS A 645 24.25 -25.15 -17.72
N LEU A 646 23.94 -26.18 -18.53
CA LEU A 646 23.54 -27.51 -18.04
C LEU A 646 24.53 -28.17 -17.06
N PRO A 647 25.86 -28.15 -17.28
CA PRO A 647 26.80 -28.74 -16.34
C PRO A 647 26.73 -28.09 -14.95
N LEU A 648 26.56 -26.77 -14.90
CA LEU A 648 26.40 -26.02 -13.66
C LEU A 648 25.09 -26.39 -12.94
N LEU A 649 23.96 -26.45 -13.66
CA LEU A 649 22.68 -26.86 -13.07
C LEU A 649 22.73 -28.27 -12.49
N ARG A 650 23.39 -29.20 -13.17
CA ARG A 650 23.61 -30.57 -12.69
C ARG A 650 24.45 -30.58 -11.40
N LYS A 651 25.56 -29.84 -11.35
CA LYS A 651 26.37 -29.67 -10.13
C LYS A 651 25.60 -29.03 -8.98
N MET A 652 24.84 -27.96 -9.24
CA MET A 652 23.98 -27.32 -8.25
C MET A 652 22.91 -28.29 -7.72
N HIS A 653 22.32 -29.11 -8.61
CA HIS A 653 21.36 -30.15 -8.23
C HIS A 653 22.00 -31.21 -7.34
N SER A 654 23.15 -31.79 -7.73
CA SER A 654 23.89 -32.77 -6.93
C SER A 654 24.28 -32.23 -5.55
N ALA A 655 24.74 -30.97 -5.47
CA ALA A 655 24.99 -30.30 -4.19
C ALA A 655 23.70 -30.16 -3.36
N GLY A 656 22.58 -29.82 -4.00
CA GLY A 656 21.27 -29.79 -3.35
C GLY A 656 20.81 -31.16 -2.81
N VAL A 657 21.06 -32.24 -3.55
CA VAL A 657 20.74 -33.62 -3.15
C VAL A 657 21.58 -34.02 -1.93
N LYS A 658 22.90 -33.81 -1.99
CA LYS A 658 23.85 -34.02 -0.87
C LYS A 658 23.40 -33.31 0.40
N TRP A 659 22.96 -32.04 0.30
CA TRP A 659 22.45 -31.31 1.47
C TRP A 659 21.07 -31.75 1.95
N ALA A 660 20.18 -32.20 1.05
CA ALA A 660 18.92 -32.82 1.45
C ALA A 660 19.14 -34.14 2.18
N GLN A 661 20.05 -34.99 1.69
CA GLN A 661 20.43 -36.26 2.32
C GLN A 661 21.00 -36.05 3.73
N LYS A 662 21.95 -35.14 3.89
CA LYS A 662 22.47 -34.76 5.21
C LYS A 662 21.38 -34.29 6.19
N PHE A 663 20.34 -33.60 5.71
CA PHE A 663 19.22 -33.23 6.57
C PHE A 663 18.21 -34.36 6.83
N LEU A 664 18.19 -35.41 5.99
CA LEU A 664 17.42 -36.64 6.23
C LEU A 664 18.14 -37.56 7.23
N GLU A 665 19.48 -37.57 7.26
CA GLU A 665 20.26 -38.17 8.35
C GLU A 665 19.95 -37.53 9.71
N GLU A 666 19.73 -36.20 9.74
CA GLU A 666 19.35 -35.45 10.94
C GLU A 666 17.86 -35.60 11.34
N ASP A 667 16.93 -35.64 10.37
CA ASP A 667 15.48 -35.78 10.58
C ASP A 667 14.85 -36.56 9.42
N ALA A 668 14.88 -37.90 9.52
CA ALA A 668 14.38 -38.82 8.50
C ALA A 668 12.86 -38.75 8.25
N SER A 669 12.12 -37.95 9.04
CA SER A 669 10.69 -37.67 8.81
C SER A 669 10.42 -36.59 7.77
N LEU A 670 11.47 -35.84 7.37
CA LEU A 670 11.35 -34.79 6.37
C LEU A 670 11.22 -35.36 4.96
N VAL A 671 10.67 -34.53 4.08
CA VAL A 671 10.65 -34.75 2.64
C VAL A 671 11.09 -33.44 2.00
N PHE A 672 11.99 -33.47 1.03
CA PHE A 672 12.54 -32.28 0.37
C PHE A 672 12.05 -32.14 -1.06
N ARG A 673 11.97 -30.90 -1.55
CA ARG A 673 11.94 -30.57 -2.98
C ARG A 673 13.08 -29.65 -3.32
N LEU A 674 13.64 -29.85 -4.52
CA LEU A 674 14.72 -29.06 -5.09
C LEU A 674 14.18 -28.31 -6.31
N GLY A 675 14.25 -26.98 -6.32
CA GLY A 675 13.73 -26.21 -7.45
C GLY A 675 13.94 -24.71 -7.38
N TYR A 676 13.47 -24.03 -8.41
CA TYR A 676 13.68 -22.62 -8.67
C TYR A 676 12.34 -21.87 -8.71
N HIS A 677 12.34 -20.59 -8.35
CA HIS A 677 11.19 -19.73 -8.63
C HIS A 677 11.19 -19.29 -10.10
N SER A 678 10.04 -19.38 -10.79
CA SER A 678 9.88 -18.95 -12.19
C SER A 678 10.24 -17.47 -12.40
N VAL A 679 9.98 -16.63 -11.40
CA VAL A 679 10.47 -15.25 -11.33
C VAL A 679 11.15 -15.08 -9.96
N PRO A 680 12.48 -14.96 -9.87
CA PRO A 680 13.17 -14.89 -8.59
C PRO A 680 12.95 -13.55 -7.88
N SER A 681 13.01 -13.55 -6.55
CA SER A 681 12.92 -12.33 -5.75
C SER A 681 14.24 -11.55 -5.63
N MET A 682 15.37 -12.19 -5.95
CA MET A 682 16.73 -11.67 -5.79
C MET A 682 17.64 -12.26 -6.87
N ARG A 683 18.67 -11.52 -7.26
CA ARG A 683 19.86 -11.99 -8.00
C ARG A 683 20.86 -12.58 -7.00
N GLN A 684 21.61 -13.64 -7.27
CA GLN A 684 21.79 -14.39 -8.52
C GLN A 684 20.93 -15.67 -8.58
N LEU A 685 20.98 -16.45 -9.68
CA LEU A 685 20.27 -17.73 -9.80
C LEU A 685 20.57 -18.64 -8.61
N HIS A 686 19.50 -19.05 -7.92
CA HIS A 686 19.57 -19.88 -6.72
C HIS A 686 18.57 -21.03 -6.77
N LEU A 687 19.07 -22.24 -6.53
CA LEU A 687 18.29 -23.46 -6.30
C LEU A 687 17.85 -23.47 -4.84
N HIS A 688 16.54 -23.57 -4.58
CA HIS A 688 16.01 -23.82 -3.25
C HIS A 688 16.02 -25.32 -2.96
N ILE A 689 16.49 -25.68 -1.77
CA ILE A 689 16.34 -27.01 -1.17
C ILE A 689 15.49 -26.83 0.07
N ILE A 690 14.23 -27.27 0.01
CA ILE A 690 13.21 -26.93 1.01
C ILE A 690 12.43 -28.15 1.47
N SER A 691 12.38 -28.34 2.79
CA SER A 691 11.57 -29.38 3.42
C SER A 691 10.07 -29.06 3.31
N GLN A 692 9.25 -30.09 3.06
CA GLN A 692 7.84 -29.94 2.72
C GLN A 692 6.91 -29.84 3.94
N ASP A 693 7.44 -29.76 5.16
CA ASP A 693 6.68 -29.45 6.38
C ASP A 693 6.15 -28.00 6.37
N PHE A 694 6.88 -27.07 5.75
CA PHE A 694 6.58 -25.63 5.74
C PHE A 694 6.34 -25.02 7.15
N ASN A 695 6.90 -25.62 8.18
CA ASN A 695 6.82 -25.17 9.57
C ASN A 695 7.92 -24.14 9.86
N SER A 696 7.60 -22.86 9.64
CA SER A 696 8.48 -21.74 9.98
C SER A 696 7.70 -20.48 10.32
N ALA A 697 8.23 -19.66 11.23
CA ALA A 697 7.73 -18.32 11.52
C ALA A 697 7.83 -17.34 10.32
N SER A 698 8.73 -17.58 9.37
CA SER A 698 8.95 -16.72 8.19
C SER A 698 8.00 -17.02 7.01
N LEU A 699 7.24 -18.12 7.07
CA LEU A 699 6.08 -18.35 6.20
C LEU A 699 4.89 -17.49 6.70
N LYS A 700 4.74 -16.26 6.19
CA LYS A 700 3.82 -15.25 6.74
C LYS A 700 2.60 -14.92 5.88
N ASN A 701 2.67 -15.10 4.57
CA ASN A 701 1.64 -14.63 3.64
C ASN A 701 1.39 -15.60 2.47
N LYS A 702 0.31 -15.35 1.73
CA LYS A 702 -0.12 -16.15 0.58
C LYS A 702 0.95 -16.28 -0.52
N LYS A 703 1.65 -15.20 -0.85
CA LYS A 703 2.73 -15.23 -1.84
C LYS A 703 3.85 -16.20 -1.42
N HIS A 704 4.24 -16.22 -0.14
CA HIS A 704 5.25 -17.17 0.36
C HIS A 704 4.79 -18.63 0.29
N TRP A 705 3.49 -18.92 0.39
CA TRP A 705 3.00 -20.29 0.23
C TRP A 705 2.94 -20.69 -1.24
N ASN A 706 2.27 -19.86 -2.04
CA ASN A 706 2.01 -20.18 -3.43
C ASN A 706 3.31 -20.24 -4.25
N SER A 707 4.36 -19.51 -3.88
CA SER A 707 5.64 -19.55 -4.61
C SER A 707 6.34 -20.91 -4.56
N PHE A 708 6.11 -21.74 -3.54
CA PHE A 708 6.69 -23.10 -3.42
C PHE A 708 5.72 -24.23 -3.76
N THR A 709 4.41 -23.97 -3.75
CA THR A 709 3.36 -25.01 -3.80
C THR A 709 2.47 -24.98 -5.07
N THR A 710 2.77 -24.07 -5.99
CA THR A 710 2.15 -23.96 -7.33
C THR A 710 3.20 -24.16 -8.43
N SER A 711 2.80 -24.06 -9.70
CA SER A 711 3.69 -24.05 -10.89
C SER A 711 4.72 -22.91 -10.92
N PHE A 712 4.64 -21.95 -9.99
CA PHE A 712 5.69 -20.95 -9.77
C PHE A 712 6.99 -21.56 -9.23
N PHE A 713 6.92 -22.74 -8.60
CA PHE A 713 8.10 -23.53 -8.23
C PHE A 713 8.40 -24.57 -9.31
N ARG A 714 9.49 -24.37 -10.02
CA ARG A 714 9.99 -25.26 -11.08
C ARG A 714 10.93 -26.28 -10.47
N ASP A 715 10.55 -27.56 -10.43
CA ASP A 715 11.43 -28.62 -9.91
C ASP A 715 12.71 -28.71 -10.74
N SER A 716 13.86 -28.85 -10.07
CA SER A 716 15.19 -28.78 -10.69
C SER A 716 15.41 -29.84 -11.76
N VAL A 717 14.84 -31.04 -11.55
CA VAL A 717 14.89 -32.16 -12.50
C VAL A 717 14.16 -31.84 -13.80
N ASP A 718 13.01 -31.17 -13.73
CA ASP A 718 12.25 -30.78 -14.92
C ASP A 718 12.93 -29.64 -15.68
N VAL A 719 13.52 -28.68 -14.97
CA VAL A 719 14.29 -27.57 -15.57
C VAL A 719 15.48 -28.12 -16.36
N ILE A 720 16.21 -29.10 -15.82
CA ILE A 720 17.34 -29.74 -16.53
C ILE A 720 16.85 -30.42 -17.82
N VAL A 721 15.79 -31.24 -17.74
CA VAL A 721 15.22 -31.94 -18.90
C VAL A 721 14.68 -30.97 -19.96
N GLU A 722 14.00 -29.90 -19.53
CA GLU A 722 13.48 -28.84 -20.40
C GLU A 722 14.60 -28.17 -21.21
N ILE A 723 15.72 -27.83 -20.56
CA ILE A 723 16.85 -27.18 -21.23
C ILE A 723 17.62 -28.17 -22.12
N GLU A 724 17.67 -29.46 -21.78
CA GLU A 724 18.27 -30.48 -22.67
C GLU A 724 17.51 -30.63 -23.98
N GLN A 725 16.18 -30.65 -23.90
CA GLN A 725 15.26 -30.83 -25.03
C GLN A 725 15.08 -29.56 -25.86
N HIS A 726 14.96 -28.39 -25.23
CA HIS A 726 14.57 -27.13 -25.91
C HIS A 726 15.68 -26.07 -25.93
N GLY A 727 16.78 -26.27 -25.22
CA GLY A 727 17.94 -25.37 -25.21
C GLY A 727 17.82 -24.15 -24.29
N SER A 728 16.62 -23.84 -23.79
CA SER A 728 16.31 -22.77 -22.83
C SER A 728 15.03 -23.09 -22.04
N THR A 729 14.72 -22.32 -21.00
CA THR A 729 13.49 -22.53 -20.20
C THR A 729 12.28 -21.81 -20.77
N THR A 730 11.11 -22.46 -20.76
CA THR A 730 9.83 -21.86 -21.19
C THR A 730 9.26 -20.97 -20.08
N THR A 731 9.43 -19.66 -20.20
CA THR A 731 9.07 -18.67 -19.16
C THR A 731 7.58 -18.29 -19.16
N SER A 732 6.69 -19.26 -18.90
CA SER A 732 5.26 -19.01 -18.65
C SER A 732 5.02 -18.45 -17.22
N SER A 733 5.39 -17.19 -16.97
CA SER A 733 5.22 -16.56 -15.65
C SER A 733 3.79 -16.06 -15.42
N ASP A 734 2.88 -16.96 -15.02
CA ASP A 734 1.57 -16.53 -14.52
C ASP A 734 1.65 -16.09 -13.06
N ASP A 735 2.10 -14.85 -12.82
CA ASP A 735 2.16 -14.25 -11.47
C ASP A 735 0.82 -14.28 -10.71
N LYS A 736 -0.31 -14.48 -11.41
CA LYS A 736 -1.64 -14.65 -10.78
C LYS A 736 -1.67 -15.87 -9.85
N VAL A 737 -0.85 -16.90 -10.07
CA VAL A 737 -0.79 -18.06 -9.17
C VAL A 737 -0.36 -17.67 -7.75
N LEU A 738 0.41 -16.60 -7.59
CA LEU A 738 0.80 -16.06 -6.28
C LEU A 738 -0.36 -15.40 -5.51
N ALA A 739 -1.45 -15.08 -6.20
CA ALA A 739 -2.67 -14.50 -5.64
C ALA A 739 -3.82 -15.52 -5.45
N MET A 740 -3.71 -16.73 -6.02
CA MET A 740 -4.68 -17.83 -5.87
C MET A 740 -4.94 -18.20 -4.40
N GLU A 741 -6.06 -18.87 -4.14
CA GLU A 741 -6.39 -19.38 -2.80
C GLU A 741 -5.28 -20.28 -2.20
N LEU A 742 -5.20 -20.33 -0.87
CA LEU A 742 -4.22 -21.18 -0.19
C LEU A 742 -4.70 -22.63 -0.24
N ARG A 743 -4.08 -23.47 -1.07
CA ARG A 743 -4.38 -24.92 -1.10
C ARG A 743 -3.29 -25.72 -0.41
N CYS A 744 -3.69 -26.70 0.40
CA CYS A 744 -2.77 -27.69 0.96
C CYS A 744 -1.96 -28.36 -0.16
N HIS A 745 -0.64 -28.53 0.00
CA HIS A 745 0.22 -29.11 -1.04
C HIS A 745 0.03 -30.64 -1.17
N ARG A 746 -0.63 -31.29 -0.19
CA ARG A 746 -1.03 -32.70 -0.20
C ARG A 746 -2.47 -32.85 -0.72
N CYS A 747 -3.47 -32.72 0.14
CA CYS A 747 -4.89 -32.97 -0.18
C CYS A 747 -5.61 -31.87 -0.99
N ARG A 748 -4.93 -30.76 -1.33
CA ARG A 748 -5.50 -29.62 -2.07
C ARG A 748 -6.69 -28.88 -1.44
N SER A 749 -7.04 -29.15 -0.18
CA SER A 749 -8.05 -28.38 0.57
C SER A 749 -7.72 -26.89 0.58
N ALA A 750 -8.74 -26.05 0.37
CA ALA A 750 -8.60 -24.60 0.42
C ALA A 750 -8.65 -24.08 1.86
N HIS A 751 -7.84 -23.06 2.16
CA HIS A 751 -7.76 -22.44 3.48
C HIS A 751 -7.88 -20.91 3.36
N PRO A 752 -8.55 -20.23 4.32
CA PRO A 752 -8.78 -18.78 4.23
C PRO A 752 -7.52 -17.96 4.53
N ASN A 753 -6.59 -18.49 5.34
CA ASN A 753 -5.40 -17.78 5.79
C ASN A 753 -4.25 -18.73 6.16
N ILE A 754 -3.04 -18.18 6.29
CA ILE A 754 -1.82 -18.94 6.61
C ILE A 754 -1.91 -19.67 7.96
N PRO A 755 -2.45 -19.10 9.06
CA PRO A 755 -2.61 -19.84 10.32
C PRO A 755 -3.46 -21.12 10.19
N LYS A 756 -4.62 -21.05 9.53
CA LYS A 756 -5.47 -22.25 9.30
C LYS A 756 -4.81 -23.27 8.40
N LEU A 757 -4.08 -22.81 7.37
CA LEU A 757 -3.27 -23.69 6.53
C LEU A 757 -2.17 -24.39 7.32
N LYS A 758 -1.38 -23.67 8.14
CA LYS A 758 -0.31 -24.26 8.97
C LYS A 758 -0.84 -25.31 9.94
N SER A 759 -1.94 -25.01 10.63
CA SER A 759 -2.63 -25.94 11.53
C SER A 759 -3.09 -27.21 10.81
N HIS A 760 -3.54 -27.09 9.55
CA HIS A 760 -3.91 -28.23 8.73
C HIS A 760 -2.71 -29.06 8.27
N ILE A 761 -1.69 -28.44 7.65
CA ILE A 761 -0.56 -29.18 7.04
C ILE A 761 0.29 -29.91 8.08
N ALA A 762 0.38 -29.39 9.31
CA ALA A 762 1.03 -30.08 10.43
C ALA A 762 0.40 -31.45 10.77
N ASN A 763 -0.86 -31.66 10.38
CA ASN A 763 -1.62 -32.88 10.66
C ASN A 763 -2.07 -33.62 9.37
N CYS A 764 -1.71 -33.12 8.18
CA CYS A 764 -2.23 -33.62 6.91
C CYS A 764 -1.50 -34.90 6.47
N LYS A 765 -2.12 -36.05 6.72
CA LYS A 765 -1.60 -37.38 6.34
C LYS A 765 -1.85 -37.78 4.88
N SER A 766 -2.55 -36.97 4.09
CA SER A 766 -2.77 -37.27 2.67
C SER A 766 -1.44 -37.37 1.90
N PRO A 767 -1.37 -38.24 0.87
CA PRO A 767 -0.19 -38.33 0.01
C PRO A 767 0.06 -37.00 -0.73
N PHE A 768 1.28 -36.82 -1.21
CA PHE A 768 1.55 -35.78 -2.19
C PHE A 768 0.82 -36.08 -3.51
N PRO A 769 0.42 -35.05 -4.28
CA PRO A 769 -0.13 -35.22 -5.62
C PRO A 769 0.76 -36.12 -6.48
N SER A 770 0.15 -36.99 -7.29
CA SER A 770 0.84 -38.01 -8.09
C SER A 770 2.01 -37.46 -8.94
N TYR A 771 1.86 -36.26 -9.51
CA TYR A 771 2.94 -35.64 -10.27
C TYR A 771 4.20 -35.34 -9.43
N LEU A 772 4.09 -35.05 -8.13
CA LEU A 772 5.26 -34.85 -7.27
C LEU A 772 5.94 -36.16 -6.84
N LEU A 773 5.21 -37.27 -6.85
CA LEU A 773 5.74 -38.61 -6.54
C LEU A 773 6.54 -39.24 -7.70
N GLN A 774 6.62 -38.56 -8.84
CA GLN A 774 7.30 -39.02 -10.04
C GLN A 774 8.61 -38.25 -10.28
N LYS A 775 9.53 -38.85 -11.05
CA LYS A 775 10.77 -38.23 -11.55
C LYS A 775 11.70 -37.66 -10.45
N ASN A 776 11.73 -38.26 -9.27
CA ASN A 776 12.59 -37.84 -8.14
C ASN A 776 12.43 -36.34 -7.76
N ARG A 777 11.23 -35.78 -7.96
CA ARG A 777 10.89 -34.40 -7.54
C ARG A 777 10.83 -34.24 -6.02
N LEU A 778 10.50 -35.32 -5.30
CA LEU A 778 10.53 -35.43 -3.85
C LEU A 778 11.71 -36.32 -3.43
N LEU A 779 12.45 -35.90 -2.41
CA LEU A 779 13.49 -36.70 -1.76
C LEU A 779 13.08 -37.02 -0.32
N SER A 780 13.19 -38.28 0.06
CA SER A 780 12.92 -38.80 1.41
C SER A 780 13.87 -39.95 1.72
N SER A 781 14.01 -40.33 3.00
CA SER A 781 14.80 -41.49 3.44
C SER A 781 14.46 -42.78 2.67
N SER A 782 13.18 -43.01 2.36
CA SER A 782 12.73 -44.17 1.58
C SER A 782 13.19 -44.22 0.11
N THR A 783 13.77 -43.14 -0.41
CA THR A 783 14.18 -43.05 -1.84
C THR A 783 15.57 -43.64 -2.08
N GLU A 784 16.37 -43.86 -1.02
CA GLU A 784 17.76 -44.33 -1.12
C GLU A 784 17.88 -45.81 -1.56
N HIS A 785 16.80 -46.59 -1.47
CA HIS A 785 16.81 -48.02 -1.80
C HIS A 785 16.52 -48.37 -3.27
N MET A 786 16.35 -47.39 -4.17
CA MET A 786 16.08 -47.68 -5.60
C MET A 786 17.30 -47.55 -6.53
N ASP A 787 18.40 -46.90 -6.12
CA ASP A 787 19.59 -46.69 -6.95
C ASP A 787 20.78 -47.60 -6.55
N CYS A 788 20.52 -48.70 -5.84
CA CYS A 788 21.52 -49.69 -5.40
C CYS A 788 21.09 -51.15 -5.72
N THR A 789 20.66 -51.39 -6.97
CA THR A 789 20.52 -52.70 -7.62
C THR A 789 20.77 -52.58 -9.11
#